data_AF-A0A7Y5Q5W4-F1
#
_entry.id   AF-A0A7Y5Q5W4-F1
#
_cell.length_a   1.000
_cell.length_b   1.000
_cell.length_c   1.000
_cell.angle_alpha   90.00
_cell.angle_beta   90.00
_cell.angle_gamma   90.00
#
_symmetry.space_group_name_H-M   'P 1'
#
loop_
_entity.id
_entity.type
_entity.pdbx_description
1 polymer ?
#
loop_
_entity_poly.entity_id
_entity_poly.type
_entity_poly.pdbx_seq_one_letter_code
_entity_poly.pdbx_strand_id
1 'polypeptide(L)'
;MADRSMITVDANEAVALVAHRLSEVIAIYPITPSSPMGESADEWSSKGKKNLWGIVPDVVEMQSEGGAAGAVHGALQSGALTTTFTASQGLLLMIPNMYKIAGELSPFVMHVTARALATHALSIFGDHSDVMACRQTGFAMLCSNSGQEAHDLAAISHAAALQSRVPFLHFFDGFRTSHEVSKIEILSDADLLALLSEETIEQHRQRALTPDRPQIRGTAQNPDAFFQAREACNPFYLSCPATVQETMDEFARITGRQYHLFDYVGHPEAERVLVLMGSGAEAVEETVEHLVAQGEKVGAVKVRLYRPFDVAAFVAALPASCRSLAVLDRTKEPGAIGEPLYLDVLAALDEAEREIPVVVGGRYGLSSKEFTPAMIKGVYDELAQDKPRKHFTVGIVDDVTHLSLPWDPEFDIESDKVVRALFFGLGADGTVGANKNSIKIIGEETPNFAQGYFVYDSKKSGAMTISHLRFGPDPIRSTYLISRANFVACHQPHFMESFDVLEYAVPGAVFLLNSHHGPEQVWDSLPREVQQQLIDKQLKFYTIDAVKVARETGMGGRINTIMQTCFFAISGVLPKDEAIDKIKQAIQKTYGKKGEEVVRRNWAAVDETLEHLHEVSVPAQISSQRGRPPIVSDNAPDFVKRVTAVMMAGKGDLLPVSATPVLNPLATFVNSPTDMQNPATRFYSFSIQRQFARNYVFEIGYAGSGAYHQIRQGQLNPGILTDAQAQTVRSTGNPNSIPGLLPSTAFPVSRRLNPAWGQRVTIEASALANYNAMYLKLDKRLSSGLSIGGNYTWSANLSDNDESLGVADITNSSPQVPQDYFNYRNDWSRSVFDRPHRLVAYWTYEMPHFLGKWDNGFSRAVAKGWQFNGQADFQSGQPFTIRTGVDTGGTGTAAPHRPNYNPNGTITLDPVTGNYRTFTTPINGTGIVTTFLTAGGAPLANSLPRGGNLGRNTFRGPGFRNWSLTLLKQFDITERWKLQIRNDFINAFNHRNFGN
;
A
#
# COMPACT_ATOMS: atom_id res chain seq x y z
N MET A 1 16.71 -4.38 -37.22
CA MET A 1 16.33 -4.02 -35.84
C MET A 1 14.82 -4.03 -35.80
N ALA A 2 14.21 -4.76 -34.86
CA ALA A 2 12.76 -4.70 -34.67
C ALA A 2 12.36 -3.27 -34.28
N ASP A 3 11.18 -2.82 -34.71
CA ASP A 3 10.61 -1.52 -34.36
C ASP A 3 10.16 -1.57 -32.88
N ARG A 4 11.06 -1.18 -31.96
CA ARG A 4 10.81 -1.22 -30.51
C ARG A 4 10.01 0.02 -30.09
N SER A 5 8.98 -0.19 -29.28
CA SER A 5 8.11 0.90 -28.84
C SER A 5 8.67 1.61 -27.60
N MET A 6 8.57 2.93 -27.61
CA MET A 6 8.75 3.76 -26.41
C MET A 6 7.43 3.85 -25.66
N ILE A 7 7.43 3.67 -24.35
CA ILE A 7 6.26 3.87 -23.49
C ILE A 7 6.63 4.70 -22.27
N THR A 8 5.64 5.28 -21.59
CA THR A 8 5.85 6.06 -20.39
C THR A 8 5.24 5.37 -19.16
N VAL A 9 6.08 4.76 -18.34
CA VAL A 9 5.69 3.90 -17.21
C VAL A 9 6.62 4.11 -16.01
N ASP A 10 6.21 3.65 -14.83
CA ASP A 10 7.11 3.53 -13.69
C ASP A 10 7.90 2.20 -13.71
N ALA A 11 8.97 2.11 -12.92
CA ALA A 11 9.83 0.93 -12.92
C ALA A 11 9.13 -0.32 -12.38
N ASN A 12 8.13 -0.17 -11.49
CA ASN A 12 7.31 -1.30 -11.06
C ASN A 12 6.57 -1.94 -12.24
N GLU A 13 5.86 -1.13 -13.04
CA GLU A 13 5.17 -1.64 -14.23
C GLU A 13 6.17 -2.20 -15.26
N ALA A 14 7.32 -1.54 -15.45
CA ALA A 14 8.37 -1.99 -16.35
C ALA A 14 8.95 -3.36 -15.98
N VAL A 15 9.24 -3.60 -14.69
CA VAL A 15 9.74 -4.89 -14.21
C VAL A 15 8.65 -5.96 -14.26
N ALA A 16 7.41 -5.62 -13.88
CA ALA A 16 6.29 -6.54 -13.97
C ALA A 16 6.06 -7.02 -15.42
N LEU A 17 6.21 -6.14 -16.42
CA LEU A 17 6.09 -6.48 -17.85
C LEU A 17 7.04 -7.59 -18.28
N VAL A 18 8.25 -7.63 -17.72
CA VAL A 18 9.24 -8.70 -17.97
C VAL A 18 8.90 -9.92 -17.11
N ALA A 19 8.76 -9.74 -15.80
CA ALA A 19 8.55 -10.83 -14.85
C ALA A 19 7.30 -11.68 -15.17
N HIS A 20 6.20 -11.04 -15.59
CA HIS A 20 4.96 -11.71 -16.01
C HIS A 20 5.16 -12.57 -17.27
N ARG A 21 5.93 -12.06 -18.24
CA ARG A 21 6.23 -12.78 -19.49
C ARG A 21 7.18 -13.96 -19.29
N LEU A 22 8.05 -13.90 -18.27
CA LEU A 22 9.10 -14.89 -18.02
C LEU A 22 8.76 -15.92 -16.92
N SER A 23 7.57 -15.84 -16.33
CA SER A 23 7.17 -16.70 -15.21
C SER A 23 5.92 -17.52 -15.52
N GLU A 24 5.84 -18.72 -14.95
CA GLU A 24 4.67 -19.59 -14.93
C GLU A 24 3.90 -19.43 -13.60
N VAL A 25 4.62 -19.21 -12.50
CA VAL A 25 4.05 -18.99 -11.16
C VAL A 25 4.57 -17.69 -10.55
N ILE A 26 3.69 -16.91 -9.93
CA ILE A 26 4.02 -15.65 -9.27
C ILE A 26 3.38 -15.65 -7.88
N ALA A 27 4.13 -16.09 -6.87
CA ALA A 27 3.65 -16.09 -5.48
C ALA A 27 3.95 -14.74 -4.82
N ILE A 28 2.93 -14.08 -4.27
CA ILE A 28 3.02 -12.68 -3.82
C ILE A 28 2.47 -12.47 -2.40
N TYR A 29 2.86 -11.34 -1.81
CA TYR A 29 2.19 -10.73 -0.67
C TYR A 29 2.38 -9.21 -0.75
N PRO A 30 1.34 -8.39 -0.48
CA PRO A 30 1.43 -6.95 -0.72
C PRO A 30 2.27 -6.23 0.35
N ILE A 31 3.31 -5.54 -0.10
CA ILE A 31 4.10 -4.61 0.72
C ILE A 31 4.54 -3.39 -0.10
N THR A 32 4.30 -2.18 0.40
CA THR A 32 4.77 -0.95 -0.25
C THR A 32 6.31 -0.88 -0.23
N PRO A 33 7.01 -0.41 -1.29
CA PRO A 33 6.49 0.04 -2.59
C PRO A 33 6.50 -1.03 -3.70
N SER A 34 6.55 -2.33 -3.39
CA SER A 34 6.58 -3.41 -4.38
C SER A 34 5.18 -3.93 -4.80
N SER A 35 4.13 -3.66 -4.01
CA SER A 35 2.76 -4.10 -4.32
C SER A 35 2.30 -3.86 -5.77
N PRO A 36 2.60 -2.71 -6.41
CA PRO A 36 2.15 -2.45 -7.79
C PRO A 36 2.62 -3.50 -8.81
N MET A 37 3.76 -4.17 -8.58
CA MET A 37 4.22 -5.26 -9.45
C MET A 37 3.30 -6.49 -9.36
N GLY A 38 2.92 -6.88 -8.14
CA GLY A 38 2.00 -7.99 -7.91
C GLY A 38 0.59 -7.67 -8.42
N GLU A 39 0.11 -6.44 -8.20
CA GLU A 39 -1.19 -5.96 -8.71
C GLU A 39 -1.24 -5.97 -10.24
N SER A 40 -0.18 -5.52 -10.91
CA SER A 40 -0.10 -5.53 -12.38
C SER A 40 -0.09 -6.96 -12.93
N ALA A 41 0.67 -7.86 -12.30
CA ALA A 41 0.71 -9.26 -12.69
C ALA A 41 -0.66 -9.94 -12.51
N ASP A 42 -1.35 -9.71 -11.39
CA ASP A 42 -2.69 -10.23 -11.12
C ASP A 42 -3.73 -9.69 -12.10
N GLU A 43 -3.71 -8.37 -12.38
CA GLU A 43 -4.63 -7.76 -13.34
C GLU A 43 -4.46 -8.36 -14.75
N TRP A 44 -3.21 -8.56 -15.19
CA TRP A 44 -2.93 -9.13 -16.49
C TRP A 44 -3.31 -10.60 -16.59
N SER A 45 -3.01 -11.40 -15.57
CA SER A 45 -3.42 -12.81 -15.51
C SER A 45 -4.95 -12.95 -15.47
N SER A 46 -5.65 -12.12 -14.69
CA SER A 46 -7.12 -12.06 -14.66
C SER A 46 -7.76 -11.68 -16.01
N LYS A 47 -7.04 -10.91 -16.84
CA LYS A 47 -7.44 -10.59 -18.23
C LYS A 47 -7.03 -11.66 -19.24
N GLY A 48 -6.43 -12.77 -18.80
CA GLY A 48 -5.97 -13.85 -19.66
C GLY A 48 -4.74 -13.50 -20.50
N LYS A 49 -3.95 -12.50 -20.09
CA LYS A 49 -2.67 -12.19 -20.75
C LYS A 49 -1.72 -13.37 -20.53
N LYS A 50 -1.14 -13.86 -21.62
CA LYS A 50 -0.24 -15.01 -21.63
C LYS A 50 1.21 -14.59 -21.49
N ASN A 51 2.02 -15.47 -20.91
CA ASN A 51 3.47 -15.40 -20.93
C ASN A 51 4.04 -15.87 -22.29
N LEU A 52 5.37 -15.91 -22.43
CA LEU A 52 6.04 -16.27 -23.70
C LEU A 52 5.71 -17.69 -24.17
N TRP A 53 5.32 -18.59 -23.27
CA TRP A 53 4.96 -19.98 -23.58
C TRP A 53 3.45 -20.19 -23.77
N GLY A 54 2.67 -19.11 -23.85
CA GLY A 54 1.23 -19.18 -24.11
C GLY A 54 0.38 -19.60 -22.90
N ILE A 55 0.96 -19.61 -21.70
CA ILE A 55 0.32 -19.94 -20.42
C ILE A 55 -0.05 -18.62 -19.72
N VAL A 56 -1.20 -18.58 -19.05
CA VAL A 56 -1.53 -17.46 -18.16
C VAL A 56 -0.83 -17.70 -16.82
N PRO A 57 0.10 -16.84 -16.37
CA PRO A 57 0.81 -17.05 -15.11
C PRO A 57 -0.14 -17.17 -13.92
N ASP A 58 0.11 -18.14 -13.05
CA ASP A 58 -0.66 -18.34 -11.82
C ASP A 58 -0.17 -17.38 -10.74
N VAL A 59 -0.99 -16.38 -10.39
CA VAL A 59 -0.67 -15.37 -9.38
C VAL A 59 -1.36 -15.77 -8.07
N VAL A 60 -0.56 -16.07 -7.05
CA VAL A 60 -1.05 -16.63 -5.78
C VAL A 60 -0.65 -15.74 -4.62
N GLU A 61 -1.64 -15.12 -3.98
CA GLU A 61 -1.44 -14.38 -2.74
C GLU A 61 -1.34 -15.35 -1.54
N MET A 62 -0.25 -15.23 -0.78
CA MET A 62 -0.01 -16.03 0.41
C MET A 62 -0.41 -15.29 1.70
N GLN A 63 -0.31 -15.93 2.86
CA GLN A 63 -0.63 -15.29 4.14
C GLN A 63 0.44 -14.32 4.66
N SER A 64 1.66 -14.40 4.13
CA SER A 64 2.82 -13.53 4.41
C SER A 64 3.90 -13.76 3.35
N GLU A 65 4.91 -12.88 3.30
CA GLU A 65 6.10 -13.05 2.46
C GLU A 65 6.89 -14.32 2.80
N GLY A 66 6.89 -14.75 4.07
CA GLY A 66 7.49 -16.04 4.46
C GLY A 66 6.73 -17.23 3.83
N GLY A 67 5.41 -17.13 3.74
CA GLY A 67 4.57 -18.09 3.00
C GLY A 67 4.82 -18.03 1.49
N ALA A 68 4.92 -16.83 0.91
CA ALA A 68 5.28 -16.62 -0.50
C ALA A 68 6.63 -17.24 -0.83
N ALA A 69 7.66 -17.02 -0.02
CA ALA A 69 8.98 -17.61 -0.24
C ALA A 69 8.96 -19.15 -0.17
N GLY A 70 8.14 -19.74 0.71
CA GLY A 70 7.94 -21.19 0.76
C GLY A 70 7.21 -21.74 -0.46
N ALA A 71 6.18 -21.03 -0.94
CA ALA A 71 5.46 -21.38 -2.17
C ALA A 71 6.38 -21.28 -3.40
N VAL A 72 7.19 -20.22 -3.49
CA VAL A 72 8.25 -20.07 -4.50
C VAL A 72 9.20 -21.25 -4.46
N HIS A 73 9.74 -21.58 -3.28
CA HIS A 73 10.68 -22.69 -3.15
C HIS A 73 10.05 -24.00 -3.65
N GLY A 74 8.82 -24.30 -3.25
CA GLY A 74 8.08 -25.48 -3.72
C GLY A 74 7.84 -25.51 -5.24
N ALA A 75 7.44 -24.38 -5.83
CA ALA A 75 7.22 -24.26 -7.28
C ALA A 75 8.52 -24.43 -8.09
N LEU A 76 9.64 -23.89 -7.60
CA LEU A 76 10.94 -24.12 -8.23
C LEU A 76 11.33 -25.60 -8.18
N GLN A 77 11.02 -26.31 -7.09
CA GLN A 77 11.29 -27.74 -6.99
C GLN A 77 10.42 -28.59 -7.94
N SER A 78 9.27 -28.10 -8.42
CA SER A 78 8.46 -28.78 -9.43
C SER A 78 8.91 -28.47 -10.87
N GLY A 79 9.95 -27.65 -11.05
CA GLY A 79 10.48 -27.27 -12.36
C GLY A 79 9.75 -26.09 -13.02
N ALA A 80 8.84 -25.42 -12.29
CA ALA A 80 8.16 -24.24 -12.79
C ALA A 80 9.09 -23.01 -12.76
N LEU A 81 8.98 -22.15 -13.77
CA LEU A 81 9.62 -20.83 -13.79
C LEU A 81 8.82 -19.90 -12.87
N THR A 82 9.46 -19.39 -11.82
CA THR A 82 8.76 -18.72 -10.72
C THR A 82 9.42 -17.38 -10.39
N THR A 83 8.64 -16.39 -10.00
CA THR A 83 9.12 -15.10 -9.47
C THR A 83 8.30 -14.62 -8.27
N THR A 84 8.78 -13.58 -7.61
CA THR A 84 8.06 -12.87 -6.53
C THR A 84 8.50 -11.40 -6.46
N PHE A 85 7.70 -10.60 -5.76
CA PHE A 85 7.89 -9.17 -5.56
C PHE A 85 7.87 -8.86 -4.07
N THR A 86 8.87 -8.16 -3.53
CA THR A 86 8.92 -7.84 -2.09
C THR A 86 9.76 -6.59 -1.79
N ALA A 87 9.79 -6.18 -0.52
CA ALA A 87 10.58 -5.07 0.00
C ALA A 87 10.73 -5.19 1.53
N SER A 88 11.74 -4.53 2.11
CA SER A 88 11.84 -4.24 3.55
C SER A 88 11.55 -5.45 4.47
N GLN A 89 10.56 -5.32 5.35
CA GLN A 89 10.15 -6.36 6.30
C GLN A 89 9.77 -7.66 5.60
N GLY A 90 9.15 -7.56 4.43
CA GLY A 90 8.76 -8.71 3.63
C GLY A 90 9.97 -9.51 3.16
N LEU A 91 11.01 -8.83 2.70
CA LEU A 91 12.27 -9.46 2.29
C LEU A 91 12.92 -10.19 3.47
N LEU A 92 12.90 -9.61 4.69
CA LEU A 92 13.44 -10.29 5.88
C LEU A 92 12.75 -11.62 6.17
N LEU A 93 11.43 -11.72 5.93
CA LEU A 93 10.67 -12.95 6.10
C LEU A 93 11.01 -14.02 5.05
N MET A 94 11.60 -13.62 3.92
CA MET A 94 12.02 -14.54 2.85
C MET A 94 13.42 -15.12 3.06
N ILE A 95 14.28 -14.49 3.89
CA ILE A 95 15.69 -14.88 4.13
C ILE A 95 15.87 -16.39 4.39
N PRO A 96 15.08 -17.07 5.24
CA PRO A 96 15.28 -18.50 5.49
C PRO A 96 15.15 -19.36 4.22
N ASN A 97 14.20 -19.03 3.35
CA ASN A 97 14.02 -19.74 2.07
C ASN A 97 15.06 -19.32 1.04
N MET A 98 15.58 -18.09 1.08
CA MET A 98 16.67 -17.68 0.19
C MET A 98 17.90 -18.59 0.34
N TYR A 99 18.30 -18.92 1.57
CA TYR A 99 19.39 -19.89 1.78
C TYR A 99 19.11 -21.26 1.16
N LYS A 100 17.85 -21.73 1.19
CA LYS A 100 17.45 -23.01 0.60
C LYS A 100 17.47 -22.96 -0.92
N ILE A 101 16.88 -21.93 -1.52
CA ILE A 101 16.84 -21.73 -2.97
C ILE A 101 18.27 -21.63 -3.54
N ALA A 102 19.15 -20.85 -2.88
CA ALA A 102 20.54 -20.70 -3.28
C ALA A 102 21.38 -21.97 -3.05
N GLY A 103 21.20 -22.63 -1.90
CA GLY A 103 21.88 -23.89 -1.58
C GLY A 103 21.50 -25.05 -2.50
N GLU A 104 20.30 -25.00 -3.09
CA GLU A 104 19.82 -25.98 -4.06
C GLU A 104 20.11 -25.59 -5.52
N LEU A 105 20.77 -24.45 -5.76
CA LEU A 105 21.12 -23.93 -7.09
C LEU A 105 19.93 -23.96 -8.05
N SER A 106 18.82 -23.38 -7.57
CA SER A 106 17.56 -23.26 -8.31
C SER A 106 17.49 -21.89 -9.00
N PRO A 107 17.35 -21.85 -10.34
CA PRO A 107 17.28 -20.59 -11.08
C PRO A 107 15.99 -19.87 -10.71
N PHE A 108 16.12 -18.65 -10.19
CA PHE A 108 15.02 -17.87 -9.66
C PHE A 108 15.40 -16.39 -9.62
N VAL A 109 14.42 -15.51 -9.87
CA VAL A 109 14.60 -14.07 -9.72
C VAL A 109 13.57 -13.51 -8.76
N MET A 110 14.06 -12.85 -7.72
CA MET A 110 13.29 -12.03 -6.80
C MET A 110 13.46 -10.57 -7.18
N HIS A 111 12.36 -9.86 -7.39
CA HIS A 111 12.37 -8.43 -7.69
C HIS A 111 12.05 -7.61 -6.44
N VAL A 112 12.98 -6.74 -6.05
CA VAL A 112 12.91 -5.98 -4.80
C VAL A 112 12.93 -4.48 -5.06
N THR A 113 11.90 -3.78 -4.58
CA THR A 113 11.97 -2.31 -4.47
C THR A 113 12.64 -1.96 -3.14
N ALA A 114 13.96 -1.79 -3.15
CA ALA A 114 14.77 -1.67 -1.94
C ALA A 114 14.23 -0.56 -1.02
N ARG A 115 13.92 -0.92 0.22
CA ARG A 115 13.19 -0.09 1.19
C ARG A 115 13.80 -0.21 2.59
N ALA A 116 13.81 0.92 3.28
CA ALA A 116 14.19 1.04 4.69
C ALA A 116 13.58 -0.04 5.59
N LEU A 117 14.42 -0.67 6.41
CA LEU A 117 13.98 -1.51 7.52
C LEU A 117 13.47 -0.65 8.68
N ALA A 118 12.38 -1.12 9.31
CA ALA A 118 11.85 -0.54 10.52
C ALA A 118 12.85 -0.74 11.68
N THR A 119 13.45 0.37 12.13
CA THR A 119 14.43 0.37 13.23
C THR A 119 13.89 1.18 14.41
N HIS A 120 14.29 2.44 14.56
CA HIS A 120 13.72 3.38 15.52
C HIS A 120 12.31 3.84 15.12
N ALA A 121 12.01 3.79 13.81
CA ALA A 121 10.72 4.09 13.21
C ALA A 121 10.53 3.22 11.95
N LEU A 122 9.27 3.01 11.57
CA LEU A 122 8.91 2.48 10.27
C LEU A 122 9.17 3.54 9.20
N SER A 123 9.75 3.15 8.08
CA SER A 123 9.72 3.93 6.85
C SER A 123 9.23 3.08 5.68
N ILE A 124 8.42 3.68 4.82
CA ILE A 124 8.01 3.08 3.54
C ILE A 124 9.00 3.37 2.41
N PHE A 125 9.93 4.30 2.64
CA PHE A 125 10.76 4.90 1.62
C PHE A 125 12.05 4.11 1.34
N GLY A 126 12.66 4.39 0.19
CA GLY A 126 13.74 3.61 -0.39
C GLY A 126 15.11 3.84 0.25
N ASP A 127 15.76 2.75 0.64
CA ASP A 127 17.20 2.64 0.88
C ASP A 127 17.59 1.15 0.78
N HIS A 128 18.86 0.80 0.92
CA HIS A 128 19.38 -0.55 0.70
C HIS A 128 19.46 -1.41 1.97
N SER A 129 18.89 -0.97 3.10
CA SER A 129 19.02 -1.72 4.36
C SER A 129 18.43 -3.14 4.31
N ASP A 130 17.40 -3.36 3.51
CA ASP A 130 16.76 -4.66 3.32
C ASP A 130 17.59 -5.61 2.44
N VAL A 131 18.04 -5.15 1.28
CA VAL A 131 18.87 -5.95 0.37
C VAL A 131 20.22 -6.27 0.99
N MET A 132 20.79 -5.33 1.77
CA MET A 132 22.05 -5.55 2.49
C MET A 132 21.93 -6.57 3.63
N ALA A 133 20.74 -6.75 4.20
CA ALA A 133 20.45 -7.82 5.17
C ALA A 133 20.42 -9.23 4.52
N CYS A 134 20.42 -9.30 3.19
CA CYS A 134 20.36 -10.54 2.42
C CYS A 134 21.67 -10.91 1.71
N ARG A 135 22.71 -10.07 1.81
CA ARG A 135 23.97 -10.21 1.03
C ARG A 135 24.73 -11.53 1.25
N GLN A 136 24.45 -12.21 2.37
CA GLN A 136 25.07 -13.46 2.78
C GLN A 136 24.26 -14.73 2.41
N THR A 137 23.09 -14.57 1.80
CA THR A 137 22.16 -15.69 1.54
C THR A 137 22.62 -16.64 0.43
N GLY A 138 23.57 -16.18 -0.42
CA GLY A 138 23.97 -16.86 -1.65
C GLY A 138 23.19 -16.40 -2.89
N PHE A 139 22.33 -15.40 -2.79
CA PHE A 139 21.75 -14.78 -3.99
C PHE A 139 22.79 -13.91 -4.69
N ALA A 140 22.82 -13.98 -6.02
CA ALA A 140 23.41 -12.93 -6.82
C ALA A 140 22.59 -11.65 -6.64
N MET A 141 23.21 -10.48 -6.60
CA MET A 141 22.54 -9.20 -6.35
C MET A 141 22.85 -8.26 -7.50
N LEU A 142 21.81 -7.92 -8.26
CA LEU A 142 21.89 -7.08 -9.46
C LEU A 142 21.07 -5.80 -9.24
N CYS A 143 21.73 -4.64 -9.32
CA CYS A 143 21.11 -3.34 -9.05
C CYS A 143 20.86 -2.55 -10.33
N SER A 144 19.68 -1.94 -10.41
CA SER A 144 19.29 -1.01 -11.46
C SER A 144 19.23 0.43 -10.95
N ASN A 145 19.80 1.35 -11.72
CA ASN A 145 19.91 2.76 -11.35
C ASN A 145 18.72 3.61 -11.87
N SER A 146 18.03 3.17 -12.92
CA SER A 146 16.92 3.90 -13.56
C SER A 146 15.74 3.00 -13.91
N GLY A 147 14.62 3.58 -14.37
CA GLY A 147 13.46 2.81 -14.86
C GLY A 147 13.78 1.97 -16.09
N GLN A 148 14.63 2.47 -17.00
CA GLN A 148 15.11 1.71 -18.16
C GLN A 148 16.00 0.55 -17.71
N GLU A 149 16.96 0.80 -16.81
CA GLU A 149 17.80 -0.28 -16.28
C GLU A 149 16.98 -1.33 -15.53
N ALA A 150 15.96 -0.93 -14.75
CA ALA A 150 15.10 -1.87 -14.05
C ALA A 150 14.38 -2.82 -15.02
N HIS A 151 13.91 -2.31 -16.16
CA HIS A 151 13.34 -3.12 -17.22
C HIS A 151 14.37 -4.10 -17.82
N ASP A 152 15.55 -3.61 -18.17
CA ASP A 152 16.56 -4.37 -18.90
C ASP A 152 17.25 -5.42 -18.01
N LEU A 153 17.64 -5.03 -16.78
CA LEU A 153 18.26 -5.92 -15.81
C LEU A 153 17.27 -6.92 -15.21
N ALA A 154 15.96 -6.67 -15.29
CA ALA A 154 14.98 -7.73 -15.05
C ALA A 154 15.14 -8.86 -16.08
N ALA A 155 15.25 -8.56 -17.38
CA ALA A 155 15.44 -9.59 -18.40
C ALA A 155 16.79 -10.29 -18.26
N ILE A 156 17.87 -9.53 -18.05
CA ILE A 156 19.22 -10.06 -17.85
C ILE A 156 19.30 -10.97 -16.63
N SER A 157 18.69 -10.60 -15.49
CA SER A 157 18.71 -11.44 -14.29
C SER A 157 17.98 -12.77 -14.47
N HIS A 158 16.86 -12.79 -15.23
CA HIS A 158 16.15 -14.04 -15.55
C HIS A 158 17.00 -14.97 -16.43
N ALA A 159 17.63 -14.42 -17.47
CA ALA A 159 18.50 -15.19 -18.35
C ALA A 159 19.77 -15.69 -17.62
N ALA A 160 20.44 -14.82 -16.87
CA ALA A 160 21.63 -15.16 -16.11
C ALA A 160 21.34 -16.18 -14.98
N ALA A 161 20.18 -16.11 -14.33
CA ALA A 161 19.77 -17.09 -13.32
C ALA A 161 19.64 -18.50 -13.93
N LEU A 162 19.04 -18.62 -15.11
CA LEU A 162 18.90 -19.89 -15.82
C LEU A 162 20.25 -20.48 -16.24
N GLN A 163 21.16 -19.64 -16.74
CA GLN A 163 22.49 -20.06 -17.21
C GLN A 163 23.43 -20.43 -16.04
N SER A 164 23.51 -19.59 -15.02
CA SER A 164 24.42 -19.78 -13.87
C SER A 164 23.88 -20.75 -12.81
N ARG A 165 22.55 -20.96 -12.77
CA ARG A 165 21.80 -21.62 -11.70
C ARG A 165 21.86 -20.93 -10.33
N VAL A 166 22.51 -19.78 -10.24
CA VAL A 166 22.51 -18.95 -9.03
C VAL A 166 21.22 -18.13 -9.04
N PRO A 167 20.45 -18.08 -7.94
CA PRO A 167 19.27 -17.23 -7.88
C PRO A 167 19.65 -15.75 -7.75
N PHE A 168 18.85 -14.86 -8.35
CA PHE A 168 19.10 -13.42 -8.39
C PHE A 168 18.10 -12.65 -7.53
N LEU A 169 18.63 -11.69 -6.79
CA LEU A 169 17.91 -10.58 -6.20
C LEU A 169 18.15 -9.38 -7.12
N HIS A 170 17.20 -9.09 -8.00
CA HIS A 170 17.20 -7.88 -8.83
C HIS A 170 16.51 -6.76 -8.04
N PHE A 171 17.20 -5.65 -7.80
CA PHE A 171 16.66 -4.56 -7.01
C PHE A 171 16.92 -3.18 -7.59
N PHE A 172 16.03 -2.26 -7.20
CA PHE A 172 16.04 -0.86 -7.56
C PHE A 172 15.39 -0.04 -6.45
N ASP A 173 15.68 1.25 -6.39
CA ASP A 173 15.35 2.05 -5.21
C ASP A 173 13.85 2.28 -5.06
N GLY A 174 13.32 1.92 -3.88
CA GLY A 174 11.93 2.12 -3.53
C GLY A 174 11.52 3.59 -3.61
N PHE A 175 10.37 3.86 -4.23
CA PHE A 175 9.89 5.18 -4.64
C PHE A 175 10.78 5.86 -5.68
N ARG A 176 12.04 6.13 -5.37
CA ARG A 176 12.95 6.96 -6.19
C ARG A 176 13.11 6.42 -7.62
N THR A 177 13.12 5.09 -7.78
CA THR A 177 13.03 4.43 -9.10
C THR A 177 11.68 3.76 -9.27
N SER A 178 11.18 3.05 -8.24
CA SER A 178 9.97 2.22 -8.39
C SER A 178 8.69 2.98 -8.73
N HIS A 179 8.60 4.26 -8.37
CA HIS A 179 7.43 5.12 -8.61
C HIS A 179 7.77 6.33 -9.51
N GLU A 180 9.00 6.44 -9.98
CA GLU A 180 9.37 7.45 -10.97
C GLU A 180 8.85 7.00 -12.33
N VAL A 181 7.98 7.83 -12.91
CA VAL A 181 7.46 7.60 -14.25
C VAL A 181 8.46 8.16 -15.25
N SER A 182 8.93 7.33 -16.16
CA SER A 182 9.91 7.73 -17.19
C SER A 182 9.52 7.15 -18.56
N LYS A 183 9.97 7.82 -19.62
CA LYS A 183 9.87 7.31 -20.99
C LYS A 183 10.99 6.29 -21.21
N ILE A 184 10.63 5.03 -21.46
CA ILE A 184 11.56 3.90 -21.65
C ILE A 184 11.30 3.18 -22.96
N GLU A 185 12.32 2.51 -23.50
CA GLU A 185 12.22 1.55 -24.59
C GLU A 185 11.94 0.16 -24.02
N ILE A 186 10.84 -0.48 -24.46
CA ILE A 186 10.50 -1.84 -24.00
C ILE A 186 11.04 -2.93 -24.90
N LEU A 187 11.31 -4.08 -24.29
CA LEU A 187 11.70 -5.30 -24.99
C LEU A 187 10.47 -5.94 -25.63
N SER A 188 10.61 -6.36 -26.88
CA SER A 188 9.62 -7.18 -27.54
C SER A 188 9.70 -8.63 -27.03
N ASP A 189 8.63 -9.41 -27.26
CA ASP A 189 8.64 -10.84 -26.96
C ASP A 189 9.76 -11.58 -27.73
N ALA A 190 10.11 -11.09 -28.93
CA ALA A 190 11.22 -11.63 -29.72
C ALA A 190 12.59 -11.33 -29.09
N ASP A 191 12.78 -10.15 -28.49
CA ASP A 191 14.01 -9.80 -27.78
C ASP A 191 14.19 -10.67 -26.52
N LEU A 192 13.10 -10.88 -25.77
CA LEU A 192 13.12 -11.74 -24.59
C LEU A 192 13.41 -13.21 -24.95
N LEU A 193 12.79 -13.72 -26.01
CA LEU A 193 13.07 -15.08 -26.51
C LEU A 193 14.51 -15.23 -26.99
N ALA A 194 15.07 -14.21 -27.66
CA ALA A 194 16.47 -14.24 -28.11
C ALA A 194 17.48 -14.25 -26.96
N LEU A 195 17.12 -13.69 -25.80
CA LEU A 195 17.98 -13.67 -24.61
C LEU A 195 17.93 -14.99 -23.81
N LEU A 196 16.89 -15.80 -23.98
CA LEU A 196 16.68 -17.04 -23.22
C LEU A 196 17.17 -18.27 -23.99
N SER A 197 17.68 -19.26 -23.25
CA SER A 197 18.08 -20.56 -23.82
C SER A 197 17.05 -21.63 -23.48
N GLU A 198 16.40 -22.20 -24.50
CA GLU A 198 15.49 -23.35 -24.35
C GLU A 198 16.19 -24.53 -23.66
N GLU A 199 17.47 -24.73 -23.93
CA GLU A 199 18.27 -25.78 -23.30
C GLU A 199 18.34 -25.58 -21.78
N THR A 200 18.63 -24.36 -21.30
CA THR A 200 18.72 -24.09 -19.86
C THR A 200 17.37 -24.24 -19.13
N ILE A 201 16.27 -23.90 -19.80
CA ILE A 201 14.90 -24.10 -19.28
C ILE A 201 14.59 -25.59 -19.19
N GLU A 202 14.91 -26.36 -20.24
CA GLU A 202 14.71 -27.81 -20.23
C GLU A 202 15.57 -28.48 -19.15
N GLN A 203 16.82 -28.06 -18.99
CA GLN A 203 17.68 -28.53 -17.91
C GLN A 203 17.09 -28.23 -16.52
N HIS A 204 16.43 -27.07 -16.32
CA HIS A 204 15.70 -26.76 -15.07
C HIS A 204 14.55 -27.73 -14.83
N ARG A 205 13.73 -27.98 -15.85
CA ARG A 205 12.62 -28.95 -15.78
C ARG A 205 13.12 -30.37 -15.53
N GLN A 206 14.25 -30.77 -16.12
CA GLN A 206 14.93 -32.03 -15.84
C GLN A 206 15.52 -32.12 -14.43
N ARG A 207 15.49 -31.06 -13.62
CA ARG A 207 15.82 -31.11 -12.19
C ARG A 207 14.57 -31.05 -11.32
N ALA A 208 13.36 -31.11 -11.86
CA ALA A 208 12.15 -31.16 -11.06
C ALA A 208 12.06 -32.43 -10.20
N LEU A 209 11.42 -32.32 -9.04
CA LEU A 209 10.92 -33.44 -8.27
C LEU A 209 9.71 -34.05 -9.00
N THR A 210 9.85 -35.30 -9.43
CA THR A 210 8.79 -36.06 -10.08
C THR A 210 8.79 -37.51 -9.57
N PRO A 211 7.61 -38.13 -9.37
CA PRO A 211 7.54 -39.55 -9.00
C PRO A 211 8.15 -40.49 -10.06
N ASP A 212 8.23 -40.06 -11.33
CA ASP A 212 8.79 -40.88 -12.42
C ASP A 212 10.32 -40.98 -12.37
N ARG A 213 10.98 -40.00 -11.71
CA ARG A 213 12.43 -39.96 -11.48
C ARG A 213 12.71 -39.30 -10.12
N PRO A 214 12.44 -40.02 -9.02
CA PRO A 214 12.46 -39.44 -7.69
C PRO A 214 13.87 -39.05 -7.25
N GLN A 215 13.98 -37.93 -6.55
CA GLN A 215 15.19 -37.44 -5.90
C GLN A 215 14.88 -37.01 -4.47
N ILE A 216 15.89 -37.02 -3.60
CA ILE A 216 15.78 -36.48 -2.24
C ILE A 216 16.59 -35.19 -2.17
N ARG A 217 16.00 -34.14 -1.59
CA ARG A 217 16.63 -32.82 -1.37
C ARG A 217 16.37 -32.35 0.05
N GLY A 218 17.21 -31.43 0.54
CA GLY A 218 17.09 -30.89 1.88
C GLY A 218 17.30 -31.93 2.99
N THR A 219 18.27 -32.83 2.82
CA THR A 219 18.63 -33.80 3.86
C THR A 219 19.20 -33.12 5.10
N ALA A 220 19.16 -33.82 6.23
CA ALA A 220 19.97 -33.48 7.40
C ALA A 220 21.36 -34.12 7.23
N GLN A 221 22.42 -33.32 7.35
CA GLN A 221 23.81 -33.77 7.22
C GLN A 221 24.57 -33.55 8.52
N ASN A 222 25.41 -34.52 8.88
CA ASN A 222 26.31 -34.43 10.03
C ASN A 222 27.57 -33.62 9.68
N PRO A 223 28.40 -33.25 10.68
CA PRO A 223 29.64 -32.51 10.44
C PRO A 223 30.67 -33.21 9.54
N ASP A 224 30.54 -34.51 9.34
CA ASP A 224 31.42 -35.33 8.48
C ASP A 224 31.27 -35.04 6.98
N ALA A 225 30.11 -34.50 6.55
CA ALA A 225 29.82 -34.22 5.14
C ALA A 225 29.31 -32.80 4.87
N PHE A 226 28.76 -32.08 5.86
CA PHE A 226 28.13 -30.78 5.63
C PHE A 226 29.07 -29.74 5.03
N PHE A 227 30.29 -29.63 5.54
CA PHE A 227 31.23 -28.61 5.06
C PHE A 227 31.62 -28.87 3.60
N GLN A 228 31.97 -30.11 3.25
CA GLN A 228 32.30 -30.50 1.89
C GLN A 228 31.14 -30.28 0.93
N ALA A 229 29.90 -30.62 1.34
CA ALA A 229 28.70 -30.38 0.54
C ALA A 229 28.41 -28.89 0.36
N ARG A 230 28.71 -28.05 1.36
CA ARG A 230 28.50 -26.59 1.27
C ARG A 230 29.46 -25.93 0.28
N GLU A 231 30.72 -26.35 0.23
CA GLU A 231 31.75 -25.84 -0.70
C GLU A 231 31.56 -26.36 -2.14
N ALA A 232 30.78 -27.44 -2.34
CA ALA A 232 30.55 -28.01 -3.66
C ALA A 232 29.83 -27.05 -4.63
N CYS A 233 29.20 -25.98 -4.14
CA CYS A 233 28.59 -24.96 -5.00
C CYS A 233 29.59 -23.95 -5.59
N ASN A 234 30.84 -23.90 -5.10
CA ASN A 234 31.81 -22.87 -5.46
C ASN A 234 31.98 -22.65 -6.98
N PRO A 235 32.07 -23.70 -7.84
CA PRO A 235 32.20 -23.50 -9.28
C PRO A 235 31.09 -22.64 -9.90
N PHE A 236 29.85 -22.75 -9.40
CA PHE A 236 28.71 -21.97 -9.91
C PHE A 236 28.82 -20.49 -9.55
N TYR A 237 29.33 -20.18 -8.36
CA TYR A 237 29.52 -18.78 -7.93
C TYR A 237 30.74 -18.15 -8.59
N LEU A 238 31.81 -18.92 -8.81
CA LEU A 238 33.02 -18.46 -9.52
C LEU A 238 32.73 -18.15 -11.00
N SER A 239 31.86 -18.92 -11.66
CA SER A 239 31.51 -18.67 -13.07
C SER A 239 30.36 -17.67 -13.25
N CYS A 240 29.62 -17.34 -12.19
CA CYS A 240 28.44 -16.46 -12.26
C CYS A 240 28.76 -15.05 -12.80
N PRO A 241 29.80 -14.33 -12.34
CA PRO A 241 30.15 -13.01 -12.89
C PRO A 241 30.38 -13.02 -14.40
N ALA A 242 31.15 -13.99 -14.91
CA ALA A 242 31.38 -14.15 -16.34
C ALA A 242 30.07 -14.42 -17.11
N THR A 243 29.21 -15.28 -16.56
CA THR A 243 27.88 -15.58 -17.14
C THR A 243 27.02 -14.32 -17.22
N VAL A 244 27.04 -13.48 -16.18
CA VAL A 244 26.30 -12.21 -16.16
C VAL A 244 26.85 -11.25 -17.22
N GLN A 245 28.17 -11.11 -17.33
CA GLN A 245 28.78 -10.26 -18.35
C GLN A 245 28.45 -10.74 -19.77
N GLU A 246 28.56 -12.03 -20.05
CA GLU A 246 28.16 -12.63 -21.34
C GLU A 246 26.69 -12.37 -21.67
N THR A 247 25.82 -12.45 -20.65
CA THR A 247 24.38 -12.13 -20.81
C THR A 247 24.16 -10.65 -21.10
N MET A 248 24.92 -9.74 -20.46
CA MET A 248 24.88 -8.30 -20.76
C MET A 248 25.37 -8.01 -22.18
N ASP A 249 26.41 -8.71 -22.65
CA ASP A 249 26.96 -8.56 -24.01
C ASP A 249 25.99 -9.09 -25.08
N GLU A 250 25.29 -10.20 -24.81
CA GLU A 250 24.18 -10.68 -25.66
C GLU A 250 23.04 -9.67 -25.69
N PHE A 251 22.64 -9.17 -24.53
CA PHE A 251 21.62 -8.15 -24.42
C PHE A 251 21.95 -6.92 -25.26
N ALA A 252 23.21 -6.47 -25.25
CA ALA A 252 23.68 -5.37 -26.07
C ALA A 252 23.66 -5.68 -27.56
N ARG A 253 24.00 -6.92 -27.97
CA ARG A 253 23.87 -7.35 -29.37
C ARG A 253 22.43 -7.33 -29.87
N ILE A 254 21.48 -7.67 -29.00
CA ILE A 254 20.04 -7.64 -29.31
C ILE A 254 19.54 -6.19 -29.36
N THR A 255 19.84 -5.41 -28.32
CA THR A 255 19.14 -4.13 -28.05
C THR A 255 19.92 -2.88 -28.42
N GLY A 256 21.25 -2.97 -28.48
CA GLY A 256 22.17 -1.84 -28.59
C GLY A 256 22.55 -1.18 -27.27
N ARG A 257 21.97 -1.62 -26.13
CA ARG A 257 22.29 -1.08 -24.79
C ARG A 257 23.29 -1.98 -24.08
N GLN A 258 24.48 -1.46 -23.85
CA GLN A 258 25.58 -2.17 -23.18
C GLN A 258 25.55 -1.94 -21.66
N TYR A 259 25.80 -3.00 -20.91
CA TYR A 259 26.01 -2.97 -19.47
C TYR A 259 27.27 -3.77 -19.11
N HIS A 260 27.91 -3.41 -18.02
CA HIS A 260 28.97 -4.21 -17.43
C HIS A 260 28.68 -4.48 -15.95
N LEU A 261 29.41 -5.43 -15.35
CA LEU A 261 29.33 -5.68 -13.90
C LEU A 261 29.57 -4.38 -13.10
N PHE A 262 30.51 -3.59 -13.59
CA PHE A 262 30.88 -2.25 -13.12
C PHE A 262 31.15 -1.35 -14.34
N ASP A 263 30.31 -0.35 -14.62
CA ASP A 263 30.65 0.70 -15.60
C ASP A 263 31.21 1.94 -14.92
N TYR A 264 32.24 2.48 -15.56
CA TYR A 264 32.85 3.75 -15.26
C TYR A 264 32.27 4.87 -16.13
N VAL A 265 32.07 6.05 -15.54
CA VAL A 265 31.70 7.29 -16.23
C VAL A 265 32.57 8.45 -15.72
N GLY A 266 32.92 9.39 -16.60
CA GLY A 266 33.69 10.60 -16.24
C GLY A 266 35.02 10.73 -16.96
N HIS A 267 35.91 11.57 -16.41
CA HIS A 267 37.18 11.89 -17.06
C HIS A 267 38.09 10.65 -17.16
N PRO A 268 38.71 10.32 -18.32
CA PRO A 268 39.57 9.14 -18.45
C PRO A 268 40.75 9.11 -17.46
N GLU A 269 41.25 10.28 -17.10
CA GLU A 269 42.30 10.48 -16.09
C GLU A 269 41.75 11.06 -14.77
N ALA A 270 40.57 10.61 -14.31
CA ALA A 270 40.01 11.10 -13.05
C ALA A 270 40.93 10.81 -11.86
N GLU A 271 41.06 11.79 -10.97
CA GLU A 271 41.85 11.70 -9.73
C GLU A 271 40.95 11.42 -8.52
N ARG A 272 39.67 11.82 -8.59
CA ARG A 272 38.64 11.64 -7.56
C ARG A 272 37.48 10.83 -8.12
N VAL A 273 37.15 9.70 -7.51
CA VAL A 273 36.12 8.77 -8.00
C VAL A 273 35.06 8.47 -6.94
N LEU A 274 33.78 8.44 -7.33
CA LEU A 274 32.71 7.91 -6.47
C LEU A 274 32.38 6.47 -6.84
N VAL A 275 32.13 5.62 -5.85
CA VAL A 275 31.65 4.24 -6.07
C VAL A 275 30.33 4.09 -5.36
N LEU A 276 29.27 3.76 -6.11
CA LEU A 276 27.92 3.67 -5.56
C LEU A 276 27.01 2.78 -6.40
N MET A 277 25.80 2.59 -5.88
CA MET A 277 24.79 1.70 -6.46
C MET A 277 23.40 2.33 -6.33
N GLY A 278 22.50 1.99 -7.24
CA GLY A 278 21.13 2.47 -7.26
C GLY A 278 20.98 3.86 -7.88
N SER A 279 19.81 4.47 -7.71
CA SER A 279 19.41 5.71 -8.38
C SER A 279 20.31 6.91 -8.13
N GLY A 280 21.07 6.92 -7.03
CA GLY A 280 22.07 7.96 -6.78
C GLY A 280 23.15 8.00 -7.87
N ALA A 281 23.40 6.89 -8.55
CA ALA A 281 24.39 6.82 -9.62
C ALA A 281 24.01 7.61 -10.88
N GLU A 282 22.70 7.79 -11.15
CA GLU A 282 22.23 8.64 -12.26
C GLU A 282 22.46 10.12 -11.97
N ALA A 283 22.15 10.57 -10.75
CA ALA A 283 22.44 11.94 -10.30
C ALA A 283 23.94 12.22 -10.25
N VAL A 284 24.76 11.22 -9.86
CA VAL A 284 26.22 11.33 -9.89
C VAL A 284 26.75 11.43 -11.31
N GLU A 285 26.26 10.63 -12.26
CA GLU A 285 26.68 10.74 -13.66
C GLU A 285 26.37 12.13 -14.23
N GLU A 286 25.14 12.63 -14.01
CA GLU A 286 24.75 13.99 -14.44
C GLU A 286 25.67 15.06 -13.85
N THR A 287 26.03 14.93 -12.56
CA THR A 287 26.95 15.87 -11.88
C THR A 287 28.39 15.73 -12.41
N VAL A 288 28.87 14.51 -12.64
CA VAL A 288 30.19 14.24 -13.20
C VAL A 288 30.32 14.85 -14.59
N GLU A 289 29.34 14.66 -15.47
CA GLU A 289 29.33 15.25 -16.81
C GLU A 289 29.46 16.78 -16.75
N HIS A 290 28.72 17.43 -15.83
CA HIS A 290 28.81 18.87 -15.61
C HIS A 290 30.20 19.32 -15.13
N LEU A 291 30.77 18.65 -14.13
CA LEU A 291 32.08 19.00 -13.56
C LEU A 291 33.23 18.73 -14.54
N VAL A 292 33.16 17.63 -15.29
CA VAL A 292 34.14 17.30 -16.34
C VAL A 292 34.10 18.34 -17.46
N ALA A 293 32.91 18.83 -17.84
CA ALA A 293 32.78 19.92 -18.81
C ALA A 293 33.42 21.23 -18.31
N GLN A 294 33.56 21.42 -16.99
CA GLN A 294 34.29 22.53 -16.36
C GLN A 294 35.79 22.25 -16.18
N GLY A 295 36.28 21.08 -16.60
CA GLY A 295 37.69 20.70 -16.52
C GLY A 295 38.07 19.96 -15.24
N GLU A 296 37.12 19.59 -14.38
CA GLU A 296 37.42 18.78 -13.21
C GLU A 296 37.73 17.32 -13.58
N LYS A 297 38.78 16.76 -12.98
CA LYS A 297 39.17 15.35 -13.14
C LYS A 297 38.42 14.43 -12.18
N VAL A 298 37.11 14.31 -12.38
CA VAL A 298 36.22 13.47 -11.57
C VAL A 298 35.62 12.33 -12.37
N GLY A 299 35.24 11.25 -11.68
CA GLY A 299 34.52 10.13 -12.27
C GLY A 299 33.71 9.34 -11.26
N ALA A 300 32.99 8.34 -11.74
CA ALA A 300 32.19 7.45 -10.92
C ALA A 300 32.17 6.02 -11.47
N VAL A 301 32.13 5.03 -10.57
CA VAL A 301 31.85 3.63 -10.88
C VAL A 301 30.45 3.31 -10.36
N LYS A 302 29.55 2.92 -11.25
CA LYS A 302 28.25 2.38 -10.84
C LYS A 302 28.33 0.87 -10.71
N VAL A 303 27.92 0.34 -9.55
CA VAL A 303 27.94 -1.09 -9.28
C VAL A 303 26.62 -1.71 -9.76
N ARG A 304 26.68 -2.64 -10.72
CA ARG A 304 25.48 -3.36 -11.19
C ARG A 304 25.42 -4.71 -10.49
N LEU A 305 26.43 -5.55 -10.69
CA LEU A 305 26.54 -6.83 -10.00
C LEU A 305 27.27 -6.64 -8.66
N TYR A 306 26.53 -6.52 -7.58
CA TYR A 306 27.09 -6.41 -6.23
C TYR A 306 27.50 -7.77 -5.65
N ARG A 307 26.76 -8.83 -6.00
CA ARG A 307 27.10 -10.22 -5.62
C ARG A 307 26.89 -11.16 -6.81
N PRO A 308 27.80 -12.12 -7.06
CA PRO A 308 29.17 -12.18 -6.52
C PRO A 308 29.99 -10.95 -6.91
N PHE A 309 30.83 -10.45 -6.00
CA PHE A 309 31.63 -9.25 -6.25
C PHE A 309 32.90 -9.65 -7.02
N ASP A 310 32.99 -9.27 -8.29
CA ASP A 310 34.14 -9.60 -9.14
C ASP A 310 35.26 -8.57 -8.97
N VAL A 311 36.31 -8.95 -8.22
CA VAL A 311 37.44 -8.08 -7.88
C VAL A 311 38.17 -7.57 -9.12
N ALA A 312 38.39 -8.44 -10.12
CA ALA A 312 39.12 -8.09 -11.33
C ALA A 312 38.34 -7.07 -12.18
N ALA A 313 37.05 -7.28 -12.39
CA ALA A 313 36.18 -6.37 -13.12
C ALA A 313 36.04 -5.02 -12.41
N PHE A 314 35.92 -5.02 -11.07
CA PHE A 314 35.84 -3.78 -10.30
C PHE A 314 37.12 -2.94 -10.45
N VAL A 315 38.29 -3.55 -10.28
CA VAL A 315 39.58 -2.84 -10.37
C VAL A 315 39.82 -2.36 -11.81
N ALA A 316 39.43 -3.14 -12.81
CA ALA A 316 39.52 -2.74 -14.22
C ALA A 316 38.64 -1.52 -14.56
N ALA A 317 37.51 -1.34 -13.87
CA ALA A 317 36.63 -0.18 -14.06
C ALA A 317 37.22 1.12 -13.47
N LEU A 318 38.19 1.05 -12.57
CA LEU A 318 38.76 2.24 -11.93
C LEU A 318 39.93 2.81 -12.74
N PRO A 319 39.96 4.13 -13.02
CA PRO A 319 41.10 4.77 -13.67
C PRO A 319 42.41 4.57 -12.90
N ALA A 320 43.50 4.37 -13.63
CA ALA A 320 44.84 4.25 -13.06
C ALA A 320 45.30 5.54 -12.34
N SER A 321 44.76 6.69 -12.75
CA SER A 321 45.03 8.01 -12.16
C SER A 321 44.30 8.27 -10.83
N CYS A 322 43.36 7.39 -10.42
CA CYS A 322 42.56 7.60 -9.22
C CYS A 322 43.44 7.66 -7.97
N ARG A 323 43.40 8.78 -7.24
CA ARG A 323 44.16 9.04 -6.00
C ARG A 323 43.30 9.02 -4.74
N SER A 324 42.00 9.28 -4.89
CA SER A 324 41.05 9.25 -3.80
C SER A 324 39.68 8.77 -4.28
N LEU A 325 38.99 7.98 -3.46
CA LEU A 325 37.63 7.56 -3.74
C LEU A 325 36.72 7.67 -2.52
N ALA A 326 35.45 7.99 -2.77
CA ALA A 326 34.40 7.86 -1.76
C ALA A 326 33.43 6.74 -2.18
N VAL A 327 33.23 5.79 -1.27
CA VAL A 327 32.23 4.74 -1.43
C VAL A 327 30.95 5.18 -0.73
N LEU A 328 29.85 5.25 -1.46
CA LEU A 328 28.57 5.74 -0.95
C LEU A 328 27.59 4.58 -0.75
N ASP A 329 27.29 4.29 0.51
CA ASP A 329 26.35 3.28 0.92
C ASP A 329 24.98 3.89 1.24
N ARG A 330 23.93 3.34 0.64
CA ARG A 330 22.54 3.72 0.93
C ARG A 330 21.98 2.87 2.08
N THR A 331 22.77 2.61 3.11
CA THR A 331 22.37 1.84 4.30
C THR A 331 23.12 2.34 5.54
N LYS A 332 22.76 1.84 6.71
CA LYS A 332 23.51 2.05 7.95
C LYS A 332 23.57 0.73 8.72
N GLU A 333 24.78 0.29 9.07
CA GLU A 333 25.01 -0.84 9.97
C GLU A 333 25.56 -0.31 11.32
N PRO A 334 24.69 -0.06 12.33
CA PRO A 334 25.14 0.50 13.60
C PRO A 334 26.18 -0.38 14.29
N GLY A 335 27.36 0.17 14.57
CA GLY A 335 28.46 -0.52 15.24
C GLY A 335 29.39 -1.30 14.30
N ALA A 336 29.09 -1.37 13.00
CA ALA A 336 30.04 -1.88 12.01
C ALA A 336 31.22 -0.92 11.84
N ILE A 337 32.37 -1.46 11.43
CA ILE A 337 33.56 -0.67 11.08
C ILE A 337 33.39 0.16 9.80
N GLY A 338 32.37 -0.16 9.00
CA GLY A 338 31.98 0.54 7.78
C GLY A 338 30.76 -0.14 7.15
N GLU A 339 30.14 0.53 6.20
CA GLU A 339 28.99 -0.03 5.46
C GLU A 339 29.43 -1.07 4.40
N PRO A 340 28.50 -1.93 3.92
CA PRO A 340 28.86 -3.12 3.14
C PRO A 340 29.67 -2.84 1.87
N LEU A 341 29.24 -1.89 1.02
CA LEU A 341 29.96 -1.63 -0.23
C LEU A 341 31.33 -1.02 0.05
N TYR A 342 31.44 -0.12 1.02
CA TYR A 342 32.72 0.41 1.48
C TYR A 342 33.70 -0.68 1.92
N LEU A 343 33.23 -1.68 2.67
CA LEU A 343 34.08 -2.79 3.12
C LEU A 343 34.51 -3.70 1.96
N ASP A 344 33.62 -3.98 1.01
CA ASP A 344 33.96 -4.79 -0.16
C ASP A 344 34.98 -4.08 -1.07
N VAL A 345 34.83 -2.78 -1.28
CA VAL A 345 35.77 -1.99 -2.09
C VAL A 345 37.17 -1.98 -1.46
N LEU A 346 37.26 -1.80 -0.14
CA LEU A 346 38.54 -1.89 0.57
C LEU A 346 39.19 -3.26 0.40
N ALA A 347 38.42 -4.33 0.60
CA ALA A 347 38.92 -5.69 0.46
C ALA A 347 39.35 -5.99 -0.98
N ALA A 348 38.58 -5.56 -1.98
CA ALA A 348 38.89 -5.77 -3.39
C ALA A 348 40.17 -5.04 -3.84
N LEU A 349 40.41 -3.82 -3.34
CA LEU A 349 41.64 -3.07 -3.64
C LEU A 349 42.88 -3.75 -3.04
N ASP A 350 42.76 -4.26 -1.81
CA ASP A 350 43.83 -5.00 -1.12
C ASP A 350 44.11 -6.35 -1.81
N GLU A 351 43.06 -7.13 -2.11
CA GLU A 351 43.17 -8.44 -2.78
C GLU A 351 43.75 -8.34 -4.20
N ALA A 352 43.46 -7.25 -4.91
CA ALA A 352 44.04 -7.01 -6.24
C ALA A 352 45.49 -6.51 -6.20
N GLU A 353 46.10 -6.37 -5.02
CA GLU A 353 47.45 -5.83 -4.81
C GLU A 353 47.67 -4.45 -5.49
N ARG A 354 46.59 -3.67 -5.62
CA ARG A 354 46.64 -2.33 -6.20
C ARG A 354 47.14 -1.32 -5.17
N GLU A 355 47.91 -0.32 -5.59
CA GLU A 355 48.19 0.85 -4.74
C GLU A 355 46.87 1.49 -4.29
N ILE A 356 46.59 1.40 -2.98
CA ILE A 356 45.29 1.79 -2.42
C ILE A 356 45.22 3.33 -2.37
N PRO A 357 44.33 3.97 -3.15
CA PRO A 357 44.05 5.40 -3.03
C PRO A 357 43.48 5.76 -1.65
N VAL A 358 43.35 7.05 -1.33
CA VAL A 358 42.61 7.46 -0.14
C VAL A 358 41.15 7.03 -0.27
N VAL A 359 40.70 6.08 0.56
CA VAL A 359 39.32 5.57 0.55
C VAL A 359 38.55 6.12 1.73
N VAL A 360 37.38 6.71 1.47
CA VAL A 360 36.44 7.17 2.50
C VAL A 360 35.06 6.55 2.30
N GLY A 361 34.32 6.34 3.39
CA GLY A 361 32.96 5.78 3.39
C GLY A 361 31.92 6.84 3.72
N GLY A 362 30.93 7.01 2.86
CA GLY A 362 29.83 7.93 3.03
C GLY A 362 28.48 7.23 3.10
N ARG A 363 27.58 7.72 3.96
CA ARG A 363 26.17 7.33 3.93
C ARG A 363 25.31 8.41 3.32
N TYR A 364 24.37 8.01 2.48
CA TYR A 364 23.44 8.92 1.83
C TYR A 364 22.05 8.30 1.69
N GLY A 365 21.04 9.13 1.39
CA GLY A 365 19.79 8.66 0.81
C GLY A 365 18.92 7.71 1.63
N LEU A 366 19.18 7.57 2.95
CA LEU A 366 18.41 6.70 3.84
C LEU A 366 16.94 7.11 3.86
N SER A 367 16.02 6.14 3.75
CA SER A 367 14.58 6.40 3.72
C SER A 367 14.17 7.47 2.69
N SER A 368 14.70 7.38 1.46
CA SER A 368 14.53 8.36 0.38
C SER A 368 14.89 9.80 0.77
N LYS A 369 15.84 10.00 1.68
CA LYS A 369 16.47 11.33 1.83
C LYS A 369 17.00 11.77 0.47
N GLU A 370 16.84 13.05 0.16
CA GLU A 370 17.32 13.61 -1.09
C GLU A 370 18.84 13.45 -1.26
N PHE A 371 19.26 13.31 -2.52
CA PHE A 371 20.66 13.24 -2.92
C PHE A 371 20.83 14.02 -4.21
N THR A 372 21.17 15.30 -4.05
CA THR A 372 21.17 16.29 -5.13
C THR A 372 22.59 16.51 -5.69
N PRO A 373 22.73 17.14 -6.88
CA PRO A 373 24.02 17.54 -7.41
C PRO A 373 24.87 18.37 -6.45
N ALA A 374 24.24 19.26 -5.68
CA ALA A 374 24.90 20.02 -4.63
C ALA A 374 25.57 19.13 -3.57
N MET A 375 24.85 18.10 -3.11
CA MET A 375 25.36 17.13 -2.16
C MET A 375 26.51 16.31 -2.75
N ILE A 376 26.38 15.89 -4.01
CA ILE A 376 27.41 15.15 -4.75
C ILE A 376 28.68 15.99 -4.90
N LYS A 377 28.54 17.27 -5.27
CA LYS A 377 29.65 18.23 -5.32
C LYS A 377 30.33 18.37 -3.96
N GLY A 378 29.57 18.44 -2.88
CA GLY A 378 30.11 18.42 -1.51
C GLY A 378 30.97 17.19 -1.20
N VAL A 379 30.63 16.01 -1.74
CA VAL A 379 31.47 14.81 -1.60
C VAL A 379 32.77 14.94 -2.41
N TYR A 380 32.72 15.44 -3.65
CA TYR A 380 33.93 15.68 -4.45
C TYR A 380 34.84 16.76 -3.85
N ASP A 381 34.26 17.76 -3.19
CA ASP A 381 34.99 18.80 -2.46
C ASP A 381 35.65 18.25 -1.19
N GLU A 382 34.99 17.32 -0.49
CA GLU A 382 35.60 16.59 0.60
C GLU A 382 36.81 15.76 0.11
N LEU A 383 36.67 15.04 -1.01
CA LEU A 383 37.77 14.27 -1.61
C LEU A 383 38.94 15.13 -2.10
N ALA A 384 38.71 16.43 -2.36
CA ALA A 384 39.77 17.35 -2.77
C ALA A 384 40.62 17.87 -1.59
N GLN A 385 40.21 17.61 -0.34
CA GLN A 385 40.97 18.02 0.84
C GLN A 385 42.18 17.12 1.07
N ASP A 386 43.24 17.65 1.69
CA ASP A 386 44.43 16.88 2.06
C ASP A 386 44.14 15.71 3.01
N LYS A 387 43.08 15.83 3.83
CA LYS A 387 42.68 14.86 4.85
C LYS A 387 41.15 14.72 4.88
N PRO A 388 40.56 14.02 3.91
CA PRO A 388 39.12 13.81 3.89
C PRO A 388 38.68 12.98 5.10
N ARG A 389 37.45 13.22 5.56
CA ARG A 389 36.80 12.47 6.63
C ARG A 389 36.64 11.02 6.22
N LYS A 390 37.18 10.10 7.02
CA LYS A 390 37.09 8.65 6.78
C LYS A 390 35.65 8.15 6.70
N HIS A 391 34.78 8.68 7.55
CA HIS A 391 33.36 8.35 7.60
C HIS A 391 32.53 9.62 7.62
N PHE A 392 31.51 9.70 6.78
CA PHE A 392 30.65 10.88 6.74
C PHE A 392 29.18 10.52 6.44
N THR A 393 28.31 11.52 6.58
CA THR A 393 26.94 11.52 6.07
C THR A 393 26.75 12.72 5.13
N VAL A 394 25.80 12.64 4.20
CA VAL A 394 25.44 13.78 3.35
C VAL A 394 23.92 13.87 3.22
N GLY A 395 23.39 15.10 3.15
CA GLY A 395 21.94 15.37 3.07
C GLY A 395 21.23 15.54 4.43
N ILE A 396 21.98 15.63 5.54
CA ILE A 396 21.45 15.92 6.88
C ILE A 396 22.34 16.92 7.62
N VAL A 397 21.82 17.51 8.70
CA VAL A 397 22.61 18.29 9.66
C VAL A 397 22.87 17.43 10.89
N ASP A 398 24.08 16.88 11.01
CA ASP A 398 24.51 16.11 12.16
C ASP A 398 25.30 16.99 13.14
N ASP A 399 24.57 17.62 14.06
CA ASP A 399 25.11 18.46 15.12
C ASP A 399 25.49 17.68 16.40
N VAL A 400 25.40 16.34 16.36
CA VAL A 400 25.69 15.47 17.50
C VAL A 400 27.02 14.74 17.31
N THR A 401 27.18 14.04 16.19
CA THR A 401 28.43 13.32 15.86
C THR A 401 29.29 14.03 14.83
N HIS A 402 28.79 15.14 14.27
CA HIS A 402 29.51 15.98 13.32
C HIS A 402 30.03 15.23 12.08
N LEU A 403 29.33 14.18 11.64
CA LEU A 403 29.69 13.39 10.46
C LEU A 403 29.17 14.00 9.15
N SER A 404 28.19 14.90 9.21
CA SER A 404 27.60 15.49 8.00
C SER A 404 28.59 16.41 7.28
N LEU A 405 28.75 16.21 5.97
CA LEU A 405 29.50 17.13 5.10
C LEU A 405 28.71 18.43 4.89
N PRO A 406 29.39 19.58 4.74
CA PRO A 406 28.76 20.79 4.22
C PRO A 406 28.59 20.68 2.69
N TRP A 407 27.55 21.31 2.14
CA TRP A 407 27.35 21.49 0.70
C TRP A 407 26.69 22.84 0.42
N ASP A 408 26.86 23.36 -0.79
CA ASP A 408 26.21 24.60 -1.24
C ASP A 408 24.81 24.29 -1.81
N PRO A 409 23.72 24.63 -1.11
CA PRO A 409 22.36 24.38 -1.60
C PRO A 409 21.99 25.18 -2.86
N GLU A 410 22.75 26.22 -3.23
CA GLU A 410 22.49 27.03 -4.42
C GLU A 410 23.13 26.47 -5.70
N PHE A 411 23.93 25.40 -5.59
CA PHE A 411 24.53 24.71 -6.73
C PHE A 411 23.45 23.95 -7.52
N ASP A 412 23.22 24.37 -8.76
CA ASP A 412 22.25 23.83 -9.70
C ASP A 412 22.92 23.51 -11.03
N ILE A 413 22.59 22.37 -11.62
CA ILE A 413 23.16 21.89 -12.89
C ILE A 413 22.08 21.62 -13.94
N GLU A 414 20.79 21.75 -13.59
CA GLU A 414 19.71 21.44 -14.53
C GLU A 414 19.67 22.48 -15.68
N SER A 415 19.60 21.98 -16.92
CA SER A 415 19.63 22.82 -18.12
C SER A 415 18.36 23.66 -18.29
N ASP A 416 18.51 24.89 -18.79
CA ASP A 416 17.39 25.74 -19.21
C ASP A 416 16.56 25.16 -20.36
N LYS A 417 17.05 24.12 -21.05
CA LYS A 417 16.31 23.37 -22.07
C LYS A 417 15.26 22.41 -21.48
N VAL A 418 15.31 22.16 -20.17
CA VAL A 418 14.39 21.26 -19.47
C VAL A 418 13.29 22.09 -18.82
N VAL A 419 12.04 21.78 -19.16
CA VAL A 419 10.88 22.35 -18.47
C VAL A 419 10.72 21.65 -17.12
N ARG A 420 10.96 22.41 -16.04
CA ARG A 420 10.83 21.94 -14.65
C ARG A 420 9.53 22.46 -14.06
N ALA A 421 8.57 21.58 -13.85
CA ALA A 421 7.21 21.93 -13.42
C ALA A 421 6.83 21.30 -12.08
N LEU A 422 6.31 22.15 -11.17
CA LEU A 422 5.81 21.75 -9.86
C LEU A 422 4.30 21.97 -9.75
N PHE A 423 3.61 20.99 -9.17
CA PHE A 423 2.15 21.07 -8.98
C PHE A 423 1.79 20.74 -7.54
N PHE A 424 1.22 21.72 -6.84
CA PHE A 424 0.73 21.60 -5.48
C PHE A 424 -0.77 21.30 -5.52
N GLY A 425 -1.12 20.06 -5.16
CA GLY A 425 -2.49 19.57 -5.13
C GLY A 425 -2.87 18.97 -3.76
N LEU A 426 -4.14 18.63 -3.60
CA LEU A 426 -4.67 17.92 -2.45
C LEU A 426 -4.85 16.43 -2.77
N GLY A 427 -4.59 15.56 -1.79
CA GLY A 427 -4.90 14.15 -1.90
C GLY A 427 -6.38 13.94 -2.30
N ALA A 428 -6.58 13.26 -3.43
CA ALA A 428 -7.86 13.00 -4.10
C ALA A 428 -8.49 14.14 -4.92
N ASP A 429 -7.79 15.24 -5.22
CA ASP A 429 -8.31 16.29 -6.12
C ASP A 429 -8.08 16.01 -7.63
N GLY A 430 -7.33 14.96 -7.95
CA GLY A 430 -7.03 14.53 -9.32
C GLY A 430 -5.74 15.09 -9.93
N THR A 431 -4.98 15.93 -9.22
CA THR A 431 -3.73 16.55 -9.69
C THR A 431 -2.69 15.51 -10.13
N VAL A 432 -2.39 14.55 -9.26
CA VAL A 432 -1.42 13.47 -9.56
C VAL A 432 -1.84 12.67 -10.80
N GLY A 433 -3.13 12.35 -10.93
CA GLY A 433 -3.66 11.63 -12.08
C GLY A 433 -3.55 12.42 -13.39
N ALA A 434 -3.85 13.72 -13.35
CA ALA A 434 -3.66 14.61 -14.49
C ALA A 434 -2.18 14.69 -14.89
N ASN A 435 -1.27 14.83 -13.92
CA ASN A 435 0.16 14.90 -14.18
C ASN A 435 0.72 13.61 -14.78
N LYS A 436 0.32 12.43 -14.26
CA LYS A 436 0.65 11.15 -14.89
C LYS A 436 0.17 11.09 -16.36
N ASN A 437 -1.00 11.63 -16.65
CA ASN A 437 -1.51 11.71 -18.02
C ASN A 437 -0.70 12.70 -18.87
N SER A 438 -0.38 13.89 -18.35
CA SER A 438 0.48 14.87 -19.05
C SER A 438 1.84 14.29 -19.41
N ILE A 439 2.45 13.53 -18.50
CA ILE A 439 3.72 12.84 -18.74
C ILE A 439 3.57 11.82 -19.88
N LYS A 440 2.49 11.03 -19.89
CA LYS A 440 2.21 10.09 -21.00
C LYS A 440 1.99 10.80 -22.33
N ILE A 441 1.20 11.87 -22.34
CA ILE A 441 0.95 12.66 -23.56
C ILE A 441 2.27 13.20 -24.11
N ILE A 442 3.07 13.88 -23.30
CA ILE A 442 4.33 14.48 -23.78
C ILE A 442 5.34 13.38 -24.14
N GLY A 443 5.49 12.35 -23.31
CA GLY A 443 6.45 11.28 -23.53
C GLY A 443 6.13 10.40 -24.74
N GLU A 444 4.85 10.08 -24.99
CA GLU A 444 4.46 9.17 -26.09
C GLU A 444 4.16 9.91 -27.40
N GLU A 445 3.70 11.16 -27.35
CA GLU A 445 3.24 11.91 -28.52
C GLU A 445 4.27 12.90 -29.07
N THR A 446 5.41 13.06 -28.40
CA THR A 446 6.50 13.99 -28.78
C THR A 446 7.86 13.29 -28.70
N PRO A 447 8.91 13.83 -29.35
CA PRO A 447 10.26 13.27 -29.22
C PRO A 447 10.87 13.50 -27.82
N ASN A 448 10.32 14.40 -27.01
CA ASN A 448 10.86 14.72 -25.69
C ASN A 448 10.87 13.50 -24.77
N PHE A 449 11.87 13.47 -23.88
CA PHE A 449 11.86 12.65 -22.68
C PHE A 449 10.98 13.30 -21.63
N ALA A 450 10.33 12.46 -20.84
CA ALA A 450 9.42 12.87 -19.78
C ALA A 450 9.76 12.10 -18.50
N GLN A 451 9.83 12.81 -17.39
CA GLN A 451 10.03 12.26 -16.05
C GLN A 451 8.96 12.82 -15.10
N GLY A 452 8.45 11.96 -14.22
CA GLY A 452 7.51 12.35 -13.18
C GLY A 452 7.79 11.67 -11.85
N TYR A 453 7.90 12.47 -10.79
CA TYR A 453 7.98 12.00 -9.41
C TYR A 453 6.91 12.66 -8.55
N PHE A 454 6.32 11.90 -7.63
CA PHE A 454 5.17 12.36 -6.85
C PHE A 454 5.43 12.19 -5.36
N VAL A 455 5.48 13.32 -4.65
CA VAL A 455 5.62 13.36 -3.19
C VAL A 455 4.23 13.30 -2.57
N TYR A 456 3.98 12.25 -1.79
CA TYR A 456 2.75 12.04 -1.04
C TYR A 456 3.00 12.25 0.46
N ASP A 457 1.95 12.65 1.19
CA ASP A 457 1.95 12.60 2.64
C ASP A 457 1.57 11.17 3.12
N SER A 458 2.05 10.81 4.30
CA SER A 458 1.61 9.66 5.10
C SER A 458 0.09 9.64 5.39
N LYS A 459 -0.57 10.81 5.36
CA LYS A 459 -2.02 10.93 5.52
C LYS A 459 -2.75 10.44 4.27
N LYS A 460 -3.59 9.41 4.42
CA LYS A 460 -4.34 8.77 3.32
C LYS A 460 -5.25 9.70 2.50
N SER A 461 -5.70 10.83 3.06
CA SER A 461 -6.61 11.77 2.38
C SER A 461 -6.44 13.20 2.90
N GLY A 462 -6.65 14.20 2.03
CA GLY A 462 -6.73 15.61 2.45
C GLY A 462 -5.39 16.24 2.82
N ALA A 463 -4.28 15.63 2.43
CA ALA A 463 -2.94 16.18 2.61
C ALA A 463 -2.37 16.72 1.30
N MET A 464 -1.35 17.56 1.41
CA MET A 464 -0.68 18.15 0.26
C MET A 464 0.05 17.06 -0.54
N THR A 465 0.02 17.21 -1.86
CA THR A 465 0.79 16.41 -2.82
C THR A 465 1.60 17.37 -3.68
N ILE A 466 2.86 17.02 -3.96
CA ILE A 466 3.72 17.80 -4.85
C ILE A 466 4.14 16.89 -5.99
N SER A 467 3.79 17.27 -7.22
CA SER A 467 4.23 16.57 -8.42
C SER A 467 5.42 17.30 -9.03
N HIS A 468 6.51 16.58 -9.27
CA HIS A 468 7.74 17.06 -9.92
C HIS A 468 7.81 16.48 -11.32
N LEU A 469 7.75 17.34 -12.33
CA LEU A 469 7.72 16.94 -13.73
C LEU A 469 8.88 17.60 -14.47
N ARG A 470 9.61 16.80 -15.25
CA ARG A 470 10.67 17.28 -16.16
C ARG A 470 10.38 16.85 -17.58
N PHE A 471 10.58 17.76 -18.53
CA PHE A 471 10.45 17.50 -19.95
C PHE A 471 11.61 18.13 -20.71
N GLY A 472 12.26 17.38 -21.59
CA GLY A 472 13.40 17.88 -22.33
C GLY A 472 13.72 17.03 -23.56
N PRO A 473 14.55 17.56 -24.48
CA PRO A 473 14.96 16.85 -25.69
C PRO A 473 15.96 15.71 -25.40
N ASP A 474 16.67 15.79 -24.29
CA ASP A 474 17.73 14.85 -23.88
C ASP A 474 17.22 13.89 -22.77
N PRO A 475 17.82 12.70 -22.61
CA PRO A 475 17.50 11.79 -21.51
C PRO A 475 17.61 12.47 -20.14
N ILE A 476 16.64 12.24 -19.25
CA ILE A 476 16.56 12.89 -17.94
C ILE A 476 17.10 11.92 -16.89
N ARG A 477 18.26 12.24 -16.29
CA ARG A 477 18.92 11.46 -15.22
C ARG A 477 18.69 12.01 -13.82
N SER A 478 17.93 13.09 -13.70
CA SER A 478 17.76 13.87 -12.48
C SER A 478 16.90 13.12 -11.43
N THR A 479 17.46 12.10 -10.78
CA THR A 479 16.80 11.25 -9.76
C THR A 479 16.68 11.94 -8.39
N TYR A 480 16.40 13.24 -8.40
CA TYR A 480 16.20 14.12 -7.24
C TYR A 480 15.02 15.07 -7.49
N LEU A 481 14.51 15.69 -6.43
CA LEU A 481 13.40 16.65 -6.51
C LEU A 481 13.83 17.95 -7.19
N ILE A 482 12.90 18.55 -7.94
CA ILE A 482 13.07 19.90 -8.48
C ILE A 482 13.13 20.90 -7.32
N SER A 483 14.27 21.57 -7.17
CA SER A 483 14.47 22.69 -6.24
C SER A 483 14.24 24.06 -6.91
N ARG A 484 14.39 24.12 -8.23
CA ARG A 484 14.26 25.31 -9.07
C ARG A 484 13.36 25.04 -10.27
N ALA A 485 12.17 25.63 -10.28
CA ALA A 485 11.11 25.35 -11.25
C ALA A 485 10.83 26.56 -12.15
N ASN A 486 10.72 26.29 -13.46
CA ASN A 486 10.29 27.26 -14.47
C ASN A 486 8.75 27.43 -14.48
N PHE A 487 8.02 26.44 -13.95
CA PHE A 487 6.57 26.45 -13.85
C PHE A 487 6.13 25.96 -12.46
N VAL A 488 5.29 26.75 -11.78
CA VAL A 488 4.71 26.37 -10.49
C VAL A 488 3.19 26.53 -10.56
N ALA A 489 2.45 25.47 -10.22
CA ALA A 489 1.00 25.49 -10.16
C ALA A 489 0.50 25.18 -8.74
N CYS A 490 -0.44 26.00 -8.26
CA CYS A 490 -1.12 25.81 -6.99
C CYS A 490 -2.61 25.57 -7.24
N HIS A 491 -3.06 24.33 -7.06
CA HIS A 491 -4.43 23.91 -7.35
C HIS A 491 -5.39 24.18 -6.17
N GLN A 492 -4.85 24.48 -4.98
CA GLN A 492 -5.62 24.78 -3.78
C GLN A 492 -5.21 26.14 -3.21
N PRO A 493 -6.06 27.18 -3.24
CA PRO A 493 -5.67 28.53 -2.86
C PRO A 493 -5.22 28.64 -1.40
N HIS A 494 -5.75 27.80 -0.50
CA HIS A 494 -5.40 27.81 0.92
C HIS A 494 -3.93 27.43 1.19
N PHE A 495 -3.24 26.78 0.25
CA PHE A 495 -1.82 26.50 0.40
C PHE A 495 -0.97 27.78 0.38
N MET A 496 -1.42 28.84 -0.28
CA MET A 496 -0.73 30.14 -0.26
C MET A 496 -0.68 30.77 1.13
N GLU A 497 -1.61 30.38 2.01
CA GLU A 497 -1.67 30.84 3.40
C GLU A 497 -0.91 29.92 4.37
N SER A 498 -0.54 28.72 3.93
CA SER A 498 0.02 27.68 4.81
C SER A 498 1.47 27.31 4.46
N PHE A 499 1.85 27.43 3.19
CA PHE A 499 3.12 26.93 2.65
C PHE A 499 3.82 27.98 1.80
N ASP A 500 5.14 27.84 1.67
CA ASP A 500 5.93 28.68 0.80
C ASP A 500 5.98 28.11 -0.63
N VAL A 501 4.84 28.11 -1.32
CA VAL A 501 4.69 27.48 -2.64
C VAL A 501 5.67 28.06 -3.68
N LEU A 502 5.98 29.35 -3.57
CA LEU A 502 6.82 30.07 -4.54
C LEU A 502 8.31 29.97 -4.23
N GLU A 503 8.72 29.29 -3.15
CA GLU A 503 10.15 29.16 -2.80
C GLU A 503 10.95 28.53 -3.95
N TYR A 504 10.36 27.56 -4.64
CA TYR A 504 10.94 26.83 -5.76
C TYR A 504 10.98 27.59 -7.10
N ALA A 505 10.24 28.68 -7.24
CA ALA A 505 10.15 29.40 -8.52
C ALA A 505 11.47 30.12 -8.83
N VAL A 506 12.01 29.94 -10.04
CA VAL A 506 13.13 30.77 -10.54
C VAL A 506 12.64 32.14 -11.00
N PRO A 507 13.53 33.16 -11.11
CA PRO A 507 13.15 34.44 -11.69
C PRO A 507 12.55 34.29 -13.10
N GLY A 508 11.43 34.98 -13.37
CA GLY A 508 10.70 34.90 -14.63
C GLY A 508 9.84 33.65 -14.83
N ALA A 509 9.76 32.76 -13.84
CA ALA A 509 8.94 31.55 -13.91
C ALA A 509 7.44 31.86 -14.05
N VAL A 510 6.70 30.90 -14.61
CA VAL A 510 5.24 30.95 -14.73
C VAL A 510 4.61 30.43 -13.44
N PHE A 511 3.72 31.22 -12.84
CA PHE A 511 2.93 30.81 -11.68
C PHE A 511 1.45 30.74 -12.04
N LEU A 512 0.83 29.57 -11.82
CA LEU A 512 -0.59 29.33 -12.03
C LEU A 512 -1.30 29.11 -10.69
N LEU A 513 -2.33 29.90 -10.41
CA LEU A 513 -3.15 29.76 -9.21
C LEU A 513 -4.62 29.49 -9.55
N ASN A 514 -5.14 28.37 -9.05
CA ASN A 514 -6.59 28.16 -8.96
C ASN A 514 -7.18 29.03 -7.84
N SER A 515 -8.06 29.96 -8.18
CA SER A 515 -8.66 30.91 -7.23
C SER A 515 -10.11 31.23 -7.61
N HIS A 516 -10.95 31.50 -6.61
CA HIS A 516 -12.29 32.04 -6.84
C HIS A 516 -12.29 33.54 -7.18
N HIS A 517 -11.15 34.20 -7.02
CA HIS A 517 -10.98 35.62 -7.35
C HIS A 517 -10.54 35.77 -8.81
N GLY A 518 -11.19 36.68 -9.53
CA GLY A 518 -10.79 37.04 -10.90
C GLY A 518 -9.46 37.81 -10.95
N PRO A 519 -8.93 38.08 -12.16
CA PRO A 519 -7.61 38.70 -12.34
C PRO A 519 -7.48 40.08 -11.70
N GLU A 520 -8.58 40.84 -11.56
CA GLU A 520 -8.57 42.15 -10.89
C GLU A 520 -8.55 42.07 -9.36
N GLN A 521 -8.96 40.93 -8.78
CA GLN A 521 -9.17 40.78 -7.33
C GLN A 521 -8.15 39.84 -6.67
N VAL A 522 -7.58 38.92 -7.44
CA VAL A 522 -6.72 37.85 -6.90
C VAL A 522 -5.48 38.42 -6.22
N TRP A 523 -4.92 39.53 -6.70
CA TRP A 523 -3.76 40.18 -6.10
C TRP A 523 -3.98 40.50 -4.63
N ASP A 524 -5.09 41.14 -4.28
CA ASP A 524 -5.39 41.57 -2.91
C ASP A 524 -5.75 40.39 -1.97
N SER A 525 -6.07 39.22 -2.53
CA SER A 525 -6.29 38.01 -1.74
C SER A 525 -4.98 37.40 -1.22
N LEU A 526 -3.83 37.71 -1.83
CA LEU A 526 -2.56 37.05 -1.53
C LEU A 526 -1.91 37.59 -0.23
N PRO A 527 -1.24 36.71 0.56
CA PRO A 527 -0.41 37.16 1.67
C PRO A 527 0.76 38.03 1.22
N ARG A 528 1.24 38.88 2.13
CA ARG A 528 2.36 39.81 1.93
C ARG A 528 3.59 39.12 1.35
N GLU A 529 3.97 37.96 1.88
CA GLU A 529 5.16 37.22 1.48
C GLU A 529 5.05 36.69 0.04
N VAL A 530 3.84 36.32 -0.38
CA VAL A 530 3.57 35.83 -1.74
C VAL A 530 3.65 36.99 -2.73
N GLN A 531 3.03 38.14 -2.43
CA GLN A 531 3.14 39.34 -3.26
C GLN A 531 4.60 39.78 -3.43
N GLN A 532 5.39 39.75 -2.35
CA GLN A 532 6.82 40.07 -2.40
C GLN A 532 7.57 39.15 -3.38
N GLN A 533 7.37 37.83 -3.28
CA GLN A 533 8.06 36.89 -4.17
C GLN A 533 7.64 37.02 -5.64
N LEU A 534 6.36 37.33 -5.92
CA LEU A 534 5.90 37.60 -7.30
C LEU A 534 6.64 38.79 -7.92
N ILE A 535 6.89 39.85 -7.13
CA ILE A 535 7.62 41.05 -7.55
C ILE A 535 9.11 40.76 -7.70
N ASP A 536 9.75 40.25 -6.64
CA ASP A 536 11.20 40.08 -6.59
C ASP A 536 11.70 39.10 -7.65
N LYS A 537 10.93 38.04 -7.89
CA LYS A 537 11.25 37.03 -8.90
C LYS A 537 10.64 37.36 -10.26
N GLN A 538 9.93 38.48 -10.43
CA GLN A 538 9.33 38.90 -11.70
C GLN A 538 8.49 37.78 -12.36
N LEU A 539 7.65 37.12 -11.57
CA LEU A 539 6.91 35.94 -12.03
C LEU A 539 5.79 36.30 -13.01
N LYS A 540 5.56 35.45 -14.01
CA LYS A 540 4.41 35.56 -14.91
C LYS A 540 3.21 34.92 -14.24
N PHE A 541 2.31 35.73 -13.69
CA PHE A 541 1.21 35.25 -12.86
C PHE A 541 -0.07 35.02 -13.67
N TYR A 542 -0.61 33.80 -13.60
CA TYR A 542 -1.87 33.40 -14.19
C TYR A 542 -2.86 32.92 -13.12
N THR A 543 -4.14 33.21 -13.32
CA THR A 543 -5.21 32.72 -12.46
C THR A 543 -6.40 32.20 -13.24
N ILE A 544 -7.14 31.27 -12.62
CA ILE A 544 -8.39 30.70 -13.13
C ILE A 544 -9.27 30.24 -11.97
N ASP A 545 -10.59 30.41 -12.09
CA ASP A 545 -11.56 29.72 -11.22
C ASP A 545 -11.92 28.36 -11.83
N ALA A 546 -11.05 27.37 -11.61
CA ALA A 546 -11.25 26.06 -12.21
C ALA A 546 -12.51 25.35 -11.67
N VAL A 547 -12.96 25.71 -10.47
CA VAL A 547 -14.19 25.14 -9.88
C VAL A 547 -15.42 25.69 -10.59
N LYS A 548 -15.44 26.98 -10.92
CA LYS A 548 -16.51 27.60 -11.73
C LYS A 548 -16.57 26.96 -13.11
N VAL A 549 -15.44 26.89 -13.82
CA VAL A 549 -15.36 26.28 -15.16
C VAL A 549 -15.81 24.81 -15.12
N ALA A 550 -15.42 24.03 -14.10
CA ALA A 550 -15.86 22.65 -13.95
C ALA A 550 -17.38 22.50 -13.76
N ARG A 551 -18.02 23.45 -13.06
CA ARG A 551 -19.47 23.44 -12.85
C ARG A 551 -20.22 23.80 -14.14
N GLU A 552 -19.79 24.83 -14.83
CA GLU A 552 -20.42 25.33 -16.06
C GLU A 552 -20.31 24.32 -17.21
N THR A 553 -19.21 23.57 -17.27
CA THR A 553 -18.97 22.51 -18.28
C THR A 553 -19.56 21.14 -17.88
N GLY A 554 -20.21 21.04 -16.72
CA GLY A 554 -20.85 19.81 -16.24
C GLY A 554 -19.88 18.72 -15.76
N MET A 555 -18.65 19.08 -15.40
CA MET A 555 -17.64 18.21 -14.76
C MET A 555 -17.76 18.14 -13.23
N GLY A 556 -18.67 18.92 -12.64
CA GLY A 556 -18.91 18.96 -11.20
C GLY A 556 -17.81 19.75 -10.47
N GLY A 557 -17.10 19.12 -9.53
CA GLY A 557 -15.99 19.73 -8.79
C GLY A 557 -14.60 19.29 -9.26
N ARG A 558 -14.49 18.62 -10.42
CA ARG A 558 -13.22 18.07 -10.91
C ARG A 558 -12.46 19.12 -11.72
N ILE A 559 -11.36 19.60 -11.15
CA ILE A 559 -10.51 20.65 -11.77
C ILE A 559 -9.35 20.08 -12.60
N ASN A 560 -9.15 18.77 -12.59
CA ASN A 560 -7.97 18.10 -13.13
C ASN A 560 -7.76 18.36 -14.64
N THR A 561 -8.77 18.20 -15.49
CA THR A 561 -8.68 18.48 -16.93
C THR A 561 -8.44 19.97 -17.22
N ILE A 562 -9.02 20.86 -16.41
CA ILE A 562 -8.89 22.32 -16.54
C ILE A 562 -7.47 22.75 -16.20
N MET A 563 -6.96 22.36 -15.03
CA MET A 563 -5.59 22.71 -14.61
C MET A 563 -4.54 22.09 -15.54
N GLN A 564 -4.79 20.88 -16.05
CA GLN A 564 -3.94 20.26 -17.08
C GLN A 564 -3.92 21.10 -18.36
N THR A 565 -5.07 21.57 -18.83
CA THR A 565 -5.17 22.42 -20.02
C THR A 565 -4.43 23.74 -19.84
N CYS A 566 -4.53 24.36 -18.65
CA CYS A 566 -3.74 25.53 -18.32
C CYS A 566 -2.24 25.23 -18.43
N PHE A 567 -1.75 24.16 -17.82
CA PHE A 567 -0.34 23.79 -17.91
C PHE A 567 0.15 23.71 -19.36
N PHE A 568 -0.57 23.01 -20.23
CA PHE A 568 -0.19 22.91 -21.64
C PHE A 568 -0.23 24.27 -22.38
N ALA A 569 -1.20 25.13 -22.05
CA ALA A 569 -1.36 26.41 -22.70
C ALA A 569 -0.27 27.44 -22.35
N ILE A 570 0.28 27.39 -21.13
CA ILE A 570 1.18 28.45 -20.60
C ILE A 570 2.55 27.94 -20.11
N SER A 571 2.83 26.64 -20.12
CA SER A 571 4.16 26.12 -19.73
C SER A 571 5.24 26.29 -20.79
N GLY A 572 4.86 26.42 -22.07
CA GLY A 572 5.80 26.47 -23.20
C GLY A 572 6.43 25.12 -23.56
N VAL A 573 5.96 24.00 -22.99
CA VAL A 573 6.47 22.65 -23.32
C VAL A 573 6.14 22.22 -24.75
N LEU A 574 5.02 22.70 -25.29
CA LEU A 574 4.55 22.49 -26.65
C LEU A 574 3.95 23.80 -27.18
N PRO A 575 3.95 24.01 -28.51
CA PRO A 575 3.16 25.06 -29.13
C PRO A 575 1.68 24.93 -28.75
N LYS A 576 1.01 26.04 -28.45
CA LYS A 576 -0.35 26.06 -27.88
C LYS A 576 -1.36 25.24 -28.70
N ASP A 577 -1.39 25.42 -30.02
CA ASP A 577 -2.35 24.75 -30.89
C ASP A 577 -2.11 23.23 -30.94
N GLU A 578 -0.85 22.81 -31.03
CA GLU A 578 -0.44 21.40 -30.97
C GLU A 578 -0.82 20.76 -29.62
N ALA A 579 -0.59 21.48 -28.52
CA ALA A 579 -0.90 21.01 -27.18
C ALA A 579 -2.41 20.76 -26.99
N ILE A 580 -3.26 21.66 -27.48
CA ILE A 580 -4.72 21.51 -27.42
C ILE A 580 -5.18 20.29 -28.22
N ASP A 581 -4.64 20.11 -29.44
CA ASP A 581 -4.97 18.97 -30.29
C ASP A 581 -4.59 17.64 -29.62
N LYS A 582 -3.38 17.56 -29.05
CA LYS A 582 -2.90 16.36 -28.33
C LYS A 582 -3.74 16.05 -27.09
N ILE A 583 -4.16 17.06 -26.32
CA ILE A 583 -5.07 16.86 -25.17
C ILE A 583 -6.42 16.30 -25.64
N LYS A 584 -7.02 16.88 -26.70
CA LYS A 584 -8.31 16.41 -27.22
C LYS A 584 -8.23 14.97 -27.74
N GLN A 585 -7.12 14.59 -28.38
CA GLN A 585 -6.83 13.21 -28.79
C GLN A 585 -6.69 12.26 -27.60
N ALA A 586 -5.96 12.66 -26.56
CA ALA A 586 -5.80 11.88 -25.33
C ALA A 586 -7.15 11.66 -24.62
N ILE A 587 -7.99 12.70 -24.52
CA ILE A 587 -9.35 12.60 -23.98
C ILE A 587 -10.17 11.57 -24.75
N GLN A 588 -10.10 11.57 -26.10
CA GLN A 588 -10.79 10.57 -26.93
C GLN A 588 -10.29 9.15 -26.65
N LYS A 589 -8.96 8.94 -26.56
CA LYS A 589 -8.34 7.64 -26.26
C LYS A 589 -8.75 7.11 -24.89
N THR A 590 -8.74 7.96 -23.86
CA THR A 590 -9.04 7.57 -22.47
C THR A 590 -10.54 7.41 -22.21
N TYR A 591 -11.36 8.34 -22.69
CA TYR A 591 -12.78 8.43 -22.32
C TYR A 591 -13.74 7.97 -23.42
N GLY A 592 -13.28 7.66 -24.64
CA GLY A 592 -14.13 7.17 -25.72
C GLY A 592 -14.95 5.93 -25.33
N LYS A 593 -14.38 5.03 -24.52
CA LYS A 593 -15.08 3.85 -23.98
C LYS A 593 -16.19 4.16 -22.97
N LYS A 594 -16.24 5.39 -22.44
CA LYS A 594 -17.27 5.84 -21.47
C LYS A 594 -18.44 6.59 -22.14
N GLY A 595 -18.43 6.72 -23.47
CA GLY A 595 -19.49 7.35 -24.26
C GLY A 595 -19.17 8.77 -24.74
N GLU A 596 -19.73 9.16 -25.88
CA GLU A 596 -19.46 10.44 -26.56
C GLU A 596 -19.78 11.67 -25.71
N GLU A 597 -20.82 11.63 -24.88
CA GLU A 597 -21.19 12.75 -24.01
C GLU A 597 -20.11 13.08 -22.98
N VAL A 598 -19.38 12.07 -22.48
CA VAL A 598 -18.26 12.29 -21.55
C VAL A 598 -17.09 12.94 -22.26
N VAL A 599 -16.79 12.52 -23.49
CA VAL A 599 -15.76 13.14 -24.33
C VAL A 599 -16.12 14.59 -24.63
N ARG A 600 -17.34 14.84 -25.10
CA ARG A 600 -17.82 16.18 -25.47
C ARG A 600 -17.71 17.17 -24.31
N ARG A 601 -18.05 16.75 -23.09
CA ARG A 601 -17.89 17.58 -21.88
C ARG A 601 -16.44 17.91 -21.57
N ASN A 602 -15.52 16.94 -21.73
CA ASN A 602 -14.10 17.20 -21.53
C ASN A 602 -13.53 18.13 -22.61
N TRP A 603 -13.98 18.02 -23.88
CA TRP A 603 -13.59 18.98 -24.92
C TRP A 603 -14.13 20.38 -24.65
N ALA A 604 -15.39 20.52 -24.23
CA ALA A 604 -15.94 21.80 -23.82
C ALA A 604 -15.16 22.39 -22.64
N ALA A 605 -14.75 21.56 -21.67
CA ALA A 605 -13.91 22.02 -20.57
C ALA A 605 -12.54 22.52 -21.04
N VAL A 606 -11.91 21.89 -22.03
CA VAL A 606 -10.65 22.38 -22.63
C VAL A 606 -10.85 23.77 -23.25
N ASP A 607 -11.91 23.94 -24.03
CA ASP A 607 -12.18 25.19 -24.75
C ASP A 607 -12.51 26.34 -23.76
N GLU A 608 -13.43 26.11 -22.83
CA GLU A 608 -13.82 27.08 -21.80
C GLU A 608 -12.65 27.45 -20.86
N THR A 609 -11.72 26.53 -20.62
CA THR A 609 -10.52 26.81 -19.83
C THR A 609 -9.69 27.91 -20.45
N LEU A 610 -9.53 27.91 -21.77
CA LEU A 610 -8.71 28.90 -22.48
C LEU A 610 -9.32 30.30 -22.44
N GLU A 611 -10.65 30.39 -22.41
CA GLU A 611 -11.38 31.67 -22.28
C GLU A 611 -11.31 32.25 -20.86
N HIS A 612 -11.18 31.38 -19.86
CA HIS A 612 -11.18 31.74 -18.43
C HIS A 612 -9.78 31.75 -17.78
N LEU A 613 -8.73 31.46 -18.55
CA LEU A 613 -7.34 31.58 -18.09
C LEU A 613 -6.85 33.01 -18.31
N HIS A 614 -6.55 33.72 -17.21
CA HIS A 614 -6.19 35.13 -17.27
C HIS A 614 -4.78 35.37 -16.74
N GLU A 615 -3.99 36.15 -17.47
CA GLU A 615 -2.74 36.72 -16.96
C GLU A 615 -3.06 37.91 -16.05
N VAL A 616 -2.39 37.96 -14.90
CA VAL A 616 -2.57 38.98 -13.86
C VAL A 616 -1.40 39.95 -13.92
N SER A 617 -1.69 41.24 -14.06
CA SER A 617 -0.66 42.28 -14.00
C SER A 617 -0.10 42.39 -12.58
N VAL A 618 1.16 42.02 -12.39
CA VAL A 618 1.86 42.10 -11.09
C VAL A 618 2.23 43.56 -10.80
N PRO A 619 1.69 44.20 -9.74
CA PRO A 619 2.05 45.56 -9.35
C PRO A 619 3.50 45.68 -8.88
N ALA A 620 4.07 46.89 -8.95
CA ALA A 620 5.46 47.14 -8.52
C ALA A 620 5.64 47.17 -6.99
N GLN A 621 4.54 47.20 -6.21
CA GLN A 621 4.58 47.30 -4.76
C GLN A 621 3.53 46.37 -4.14
N ILE A 622 3.84 45.90 -2.94
CA ILE A 622 2.95 45.10 -2.10
C ILE A 622 1.76 45.97 -1.65
N SER A 623 0.55 45.43 -1.75
CA SER A 623 -0.68 46.02 -1.17
C SER A 623 -1.10 45.34 0.13
N SER A 624 -0.77 44.06 0.32
CA SER A 624 -1.27 43.24 1.43
C SER A 624 -0.56 43.55 2.76
N GLN A 625 -1.35 43.80 3.80
CA GLN A 625 -0.89 43.93 5.20
C GLN A 625 -0.94 42.60 5.97
N ARG A 626 -1.49 41.55 5.35
CA ARG A 626 -1.71 40.24 5.96
C ARG A 626 -0.56 39.31 5.63
N GLY A 627 0.20 38.88 6.63
CA GLY A 627 1.21 37.83 6.48
C GLY A 627 0.62 36.43 6.60
N ARG A 628 1.42 35.40 6.26
CA ARG A 628 1.06 34.00 6.56
C ARG A 628 0.93 33.80 8.07
N PRO A 629 -0.18 33.20 8.58
CA PRO A 629 -0.29 32.88 9.99
C PRO A 629 0.75 31.84 10.42
N PRO A 630 1.14 31.80 11.71
CA PRO A 630 2.03 30.76 12.22
C PRO A 630 1.37 29.38 12.10
N ILE A 631 2.17 28.36 11.76
CA ILE A 631 1.70 26.96 11.57
C ILE A 631 1.07 26.39 12.84
N VAL A 632 1.57 26.79 14.01
CA VAL A 632 1.04 26.41 15.32
C VAL A 632 0.91 27.64 16.22
N SER A 633 0.04 27.57 17.22
CA SER A 633 -0.14 28.65 18.20
C SER A 633 1.13 28.95 19.00
N ASP A 634 1.34 30.22 19.34
CA ASP A 634 2.38 30.65 20.29
C ASP A 634 2.23 30.06 21.70
N ASN A 635 1.08 29.46 22.03
CA ASN A 635 0.88 28.74 23.29
C ASN A 635 1.21 27.24 23.19
N ALA A 636 1.63 26.74 22.02
CA ALA A 636 1.97 25.34 21.83
C ALA A 636 3.22 24.93 22.64
N PRO A 637 3.35 23.66 23.05
CA PRO A 637 4.55 23.14 23.70
C PRO A 637 5.82 23.36 22.86
N ASP A 638 6.96 23.48 23.53
CA ASP A 638 8.26 23.74 22.87
C ASP A 638 8.59 22.73 21.76
N PHE A 639 8.42 21.43 22.03
CA PHE A 639 8.62 20.39 21.01
C PHE A 639 7.71 20.57 19.79
N VAL A 640 6.45 20.98 20.00
CA VAL A 640 5.50 21.23 18.91
C VAL A 640 5.96 22.41 18.06
N LYS A 641 6.50 23.47 18.66
CA LYS A 641 7.01 24.63 17.93
C LYS A 641 8.31 24.33 17.19
N ARG A 642 9.29 23.69 17.84
CA ARG A 642 10.64 23.50 17.28
C ARG A 642 10.76 22.31 16.35
N VAL A 643 9.90 21.29 16.49
CA VAL A 643 9.98 20.06 15.70
C VAL A 643 8.72 19.87 14.85
N THR A 644 7.55 19.75 15.50
CA THR A 644 6.32 19.41 14.79
C THR A 644 5.91 20.48 13.78
N ALA A 645 6.01 21.77 14.11
CA ALA A 645 5.65 22.86 13.22
C ALA A 645 6.56 22.94 11.99
N VAL A 646 7.86 22.64 12.16
CA VAL A 646 8.83 22.60 11.05
C VAL A 646 8.48 21.46 10.09
N MET A 647 8.14 20.28 10.61
CA MET A 647 7.66 19.15 9.78
C MET A 647 6.32 19.48 9.09
N MET A 648 5.37 20.08 9.82
CA MET A 648 4.07 20.50 9.27
C MET A 648 4.21 21.55 8.18
N ALA A 649 5.26 22.38 8.21
CA ALA A 649 5.59 23.35 7.18
C ALA A 649 6.26 22.75 5.93
N GLY A 650 6.47 21.42 5.89
CA GLY A 650 7.22 20.75 4.83
C GLY A 650 8.74 20.94 4.92
N LYS A 651 9.27 21.43 6.05
CA LYS A 651 10.70 21.74 6.24
C LYS A 651 11.41 20.76 7.17
N GLY A 652 10.91 19.53 7.25
CA GLY A 652 11.44 18.48 8.12
C GLY A 652 12.91 18.15 7.85
N ASP A 653 13.39 18.32 6.61
CA ASP A 653 14.79 18.10 6.23
C ASP A 653 15.78 19.08 6.89
N LEU A 654 15.31 20.23 7.40
CA LEU A 654 16.13 21.20 8.12
C LEU A 654 16.34 20.85 9.59
N LEU A 655 15.60 19.87 10.12
CA LEU A 655 15.75 19.45 11.52
C LEU A 655 17.10 18.73 11.69
N PRO A 656 17.95 19.18 12.63
CA PRO A 656 19.21 18.50 12.91
C PRO A 656 18.98 17.20 13.69
N VAL A 657 20.00 16.35 13.77
CA VAL A 657 19.96 15.08 14.52
C VAL A 657 19.51 15.30 15.97
N SER A 658 19.99 16.37 16.63
CA SER A 658 19.62 16.72 18.02
C SER A 658 18.13 17.03 18.24
N ALA A 659 17.36 17.28 17.18
CA ALA A 659 15.92 17.56 17.27
C ALA A 659 15.06 16.31 17.52
N THR A 660 15.64 15.11 17.37
CA THR A 660 14.92 13.84 17.52
C THR A 660 15.37 13.08 18.77
N PRO A 661 14.46 12.55 19.59
CA PRO A 661 14.83 11.72 20.73
C PRO A 661 15.28 10.32 20.26
N VAL A 662 16.29 9.75 20.92
CA VAL A 662 16.81 8.39 20.65
C VAL A 662 15.73 7.30 20.80
N LEU A 663 14.72 7.54 21.64
CA LEU A 663 13.56 6.66 21.86
C LEU A 663 12.30 7.51 22.06
N ASN A 664 11.20 7.15 21.40
CA ASN A 664 9.87 7.69 21.72
C ASN A 664 9.07 6.67 22.54
N PRO A 665 9.18 6.67 23.88
CA PRO A 665 8.47 5.70 24.70
C PRO A 665 6.94 5.92 24.70
N LEU A 666 6.47 7.05 24.17
CA LEU A 666 5.05 7.42 24.09
C LEU A 666 4.34 6.89 22.84
N ALA A 667 5.08 6.37 21.84
CA ALA A 667 4.47 5.75 20.66
C ALA A 667 3.57 4.56 21.05
N THR A 668 2.50 4.33 20.29
CA THR A 668 1.65 3.15 20.46
C THR A 668 2.31 1.97 19.77
N PHE A 669 2.51 0.87 20.51
CA PHE A 669 3.02 -0.37 19.94
C PHE A 669 1.89 -1.40 19.92
N VAL A 670 1.74 -2.07 18.78
CA VAL A 670 0.90 -3.26 18.64
C VAL A 670 1.83 -4.46 18.62
N ASN A 671 1.74 -5.28 19.65
CA ASN A 671 2.59 -6.46 19.80
C ASN A 671 1.76 -7.72 19.58
N SER A 672 2.35 -8.71 18.92
CA SER A 672 1.86 -10.09 18.94
C SER A 672 2.84 -10.93 19.76
N PRO A 673 2.36 -11.79 20.67
CA PRO A 673 3.22 -12.80 21.30
C PRO A 673 3.86 -13.68 20.23
N THR A 674 5.12 -14.07 20.43
CA THR A 674 5.84 -14.98 19.53
C THR A 674 5.29 -16.41 19.57
N ASP A 675 4.54 -16.76 20.61
CA ASP A 675 3.93 -18.06 20.89
C ASP A 675 2.42 -18.08 20.59
N MET A 676 1.95 -17.20 19.71
CA MET A 676 0.54 -17.12 19.35
C MET A 676 0.04 -18.45 18.76
N GLN A 677 -1.04 -18.99 19.35
CA GLN A 677 -1.63 -20.26 18.92
C GLN A 677 -2.73 -20.03 17.88
N ASN A 678 -2.82 -20.94 16.91
CA ASN A 678 -3.89 -20.89 15.91
C ASN A 678 -5.27 -21.10 16.55
N PRO A 679 -6.30 -20.32 16.15
CA PRO A 679 -7.68 -20.57 16.56
C PRO A 679 -8.12 -22.00 16.20
N ALA A 680 -8.79 -22.68 17.13
CA ALA A 680 -9.22 -24.06 16.94
C ALA A 680 -10.67 -24.25 17.39
N THR A 681 -11.44 -25.08 16.68
CA THR A 681 -12.83 -25.41 17.04
C THR A 681 -13.02 -26.92 17.10
N ARG A 682 -13.68 -27.41 18.15
CA ARG A 682 -14.10 -28.80 18.30
C ARG A 682 -15.59 -28.89 18.08
N PHE A 683 -16.03 -29.77 17.19
CA PHE A 683 -17.44 -30.03 16.91
C PHE A 683 -17.87 -31.36 17.52
N TYR A 684 -19.09 -31.41 18.05
CA TYR A 684 -19.71 -32.64 18.53
C TYR A 684 -21.19 -32.63 18.17
N SER A 685 -21.70 -33.79 17.74
CA SER A 685 -23.11 -33.95 17.39
C SER A 685 -23.61 -35.35 17.76
N PHE A 686 -24.86 -35.42 18.21
CA PHE A 686 -25.55 -36.65 18.52
C PHE A 686 -26.98 -36.53 18.00
N SER A 687 -27.46 -37.49 17.21
CA SER A 687 -28.86 -37.49 16.75
C SER A 687 -29.48 -38.88 16.73
N ILE A 688 -30.80 -38.88 16.88
CA ILE A 688 -31.65 -40.07 16.81
C ILE A 688 -32.68 -39.82 15.72
N GLN A 689 -32.68 -40.68 14.71
CA GLN A 689 -33.63 -40.65 13.62
C GLN A 689 -34.55 -41.87 13.67
N ARG A 690 -35.86 -41.67 13.51
CA ARG A 690 -36.84 -42.75 13.45
C ARG A 690 -37.92 -42.47 12.43
N GLN A 691 -38.22 -43.48 11.61
CA GLN A 691 -39.43 -43.49 10.81
C GLN A 691 -40.62 -43.86 11.71
N PHE A 692 -41.62 -42.97 11.82
CA PHE A 692 -42.77 -43.18 12.74
C PHE A 692 -44.10 -43.43 12.01
N ALA A 693 -44.17 -43.14 10.70
CA ALA A 693 -45.30 -43.50 9.85
C ALA A 693 -44.81 -43.86 8.44
N ARG A 694 -45.71 -44.42 7.61
CA ARG A 694 -45.43 -44.65 6.18
C ARG A 694 -45.12 -43.29 5.54
N ASN A 695 -43.89 -43.13 5.07
CA ASN A 695 -43.34 -41.91 4.45
C ASN A 695 -42.95 -40.76 5.39
N TYR A 696 -43.01 -40.89 6.73
CA TYR A 696 -42.57 -39.82 7.64
C TYR A 696 -41.37 -40.23 8.49
N VAL A 697 -40.34 -39.40 8.49
CA VAL A 697 -39.13 -39.56 9.29
C VAL A 697 -38.97 -38.35 10.20
N PHE A 698 -38.73 -38.62 11.46
CA PHE A 698 -38.44 -37.60 12.47
C PHE A 698 -37.03 -37.80 13.00
N GLU A 699 -36.28 -36.72 13.17
CA GLU A 699 -34.96 -36.70 13.76
C GLU A 699 -34.92 -35.63 14.85
N ILE A 700 -34.37 -36.01 16.00
CA ILE A 700 -33.99 -35.08 17.07
C ILE A 700 -32.49 -35.20 17.27
N GLY A 701 -31.79 -34.07 17.31
CA GLY A 701 -30.35 -34.05 17.50
C GLY A 701 -29.88 -32.90 18.36
N TYR A 702 -28.70 -33.09 18.92
CA TYR A 702 -27.91 -32.09 19.61
C TYR A 702 -26.64 -31.86 18.80
N ALA A 703 -26.30 -30.60 18.57
CA ALA A 703 -25.07 -30.17 17.93
C ALA A 703 -24.43 -29.09 18.78
N GLY A 704 -23.12 -29.19 19.03
CA GLY A 704 -22.39 -28.12 19.69
C GLY A 704 -20.95 -28.02 19.22
N SER A 705 -20.34 -26.90 19.58
CA SER A 705 -18.96 -26.62 19.27
C SER A 705 -18.31 -25.75 20.33
N GLY A 706 -17.07 -26.06 20.67
CA GLY A 706 -16.21 -25.21 21.51
C GLY A 706 -15.06 -24.63 20.68
N ALA A 707 -14.97 -23.31 20.60
CA ALA A 707 -13.88 -22.60 19.94
C ALA A 707 -12.90 -22.04 20.99
N TYR A 708 -11.61 -22.22 20.73
CA TYR A 708 -10.49 -21.85 21.58
C TYR A 708 -9.48 -21.02 20.79
N HIS A 709 -8.63 -20.29 21.51
CA HIS A 709 -7.58 -19.43 20.94
C HIS A 709 -8.12 -18.44 19.90
N GLN A 710 -9.36 -17.98 20.08
CA GLN A 710 -9.92 -16.93 19.24
C GLN A 710 -9.14 -15.63 19.48
N ILE A 711 -9.04 -14.81 18.44
CA ILE A 711 -8.25 -13.58 18.48
C ILE A 711 -9.00 -12.51 19.26
N ARG A 712 -8.33 -11.84 20.20
CA ARG A 712 -8.81 -10.62 20.84
C ARG A 712 -7.75 -9.52 20.91
N GLN A 713 -8.21 -8.29 21.12
CA GLN A 713 -7.35 -7.15 21.37
C GLN A 713 -7.19 -6.91 22.88
N GLY A 714 -5.97 -7.05 23.37
CA GLY A 714 -5.55 -6.73 24.73
C GLY A 714 -4.87 -5.37 24.86
N GLN A 715 -4.64 -4.95 26.09
CA GLN A 715 -3.93 -3.73 26.43
C GLN A 715 -3.04 -3.95 27.65
N LEU A 716 -1.72 -3.95 27.47
CA LEU A 716 -0.75 -4.18 28.56
C LEU A 716 -0.47 -2.94 29.40
N ASN A 717 -0.71 -1.74 28.85
CA ASN A 717 -0.53 -0.48 29.58
C ASN A 717 -1.79 0.39 29.54
N PRO A 718 -2.96 -0.12 29.99
CA PRO A 718 -4.22 0.61 29.94
C PRO A 718 -4.17 1.79 30.91
N GLY A 719 -4.96 2.83 30.61
CA GLY A 719 -5.24 3.85 31.59
C GLY A 719 -6.14 3.30 32.70
N ILE A 720 -5.90 3.73 33.93
CA ILE A 720 -6.70 3.35 35.10
C ILE A 720 -7.43 4.58 35.63
N LEU A 721 -8.75 4.44 35.79
CA LEU A 721 -9.59 5.40 36.49
C LEU A 721 -9.91 4.86 37.89
N THR A 722 -9.48 5.56 38.93
CA THR A 722 -9.80 5.16 40.32
C THR A 722 -11.21 5.59 40.72
N ASP A 723 -11.78 4.94 41.74
CA ASP A 723 -13.13 5.27 42.23
C ASP A 723 -13.23 6.73 42.71
N ALA A 724 -12.21 7.23 43.38
CA ALA A 724 -12.13 8.61 43.86
C ALA A 724 -12.08 9.63 42.70
N GLN A 725 -11.33 9.29 41.64
CA GLN A 725 -11.27 10.10 40.42
C GLN A 725 -12.63 10.13 39.71
N ALA A 726 -13.23 8.97 39.51
CA ALA A 726 -14.55 8.87 38.91
C ALA A 726 -15.60 9.64 39.74
N GLN A 727 -15.52 9.60 41.08
CA GLN A 727 -16.41 10.35 41.96
C GLN A 727 -16.27 11.86 41.79
N THR A 728 -15.05 12.36 41.62
CA THR A 728 -14.78 13.78 41.39
C THR A 728 -15.33 14.24 40.03
N VAL A 729 -15.18 13.42 38.99
CA VAL A 729 -15.77 13.68 37.67
C VAL A 729 -17.29 13.72 37.75
N ARG A 730 -17.91 12.78 38.48
CA ARG A 730 -19.36 12.73 38.69
C ARG A 730 -19.89 13.93 39.48
N SER A 731 -19.21 14.36 40.55
CA SER A 731 -19.67 15.47 41.39
C SER A 731 -19.56 16.83 40.70
N THR A 732 -18.57 17.00 39.84
CA THR A 732 -18.34 18.24 39.10
C THR A 732 -19.10 18.29 37.77
N GLY A 733 -19.56 17.15 37.25
CA GLY A 733 -20.16 17.04 35.91
C GLY A 733 -19.18 17.39 34.77
N ASN A 734 -17.88 17.49 35.07
CA ASN A 734 -16.83 17.90 34.14
C ASN A 734 -15.83 16.75 33.92
N PRO A 735 -15.72 16.21 32.68
CA PRO A 735 -14.81 15.11 32.37
C PRO A 735 -13.32 15.49 32.53
N ASN A 736 -13.01 16.80 32.57
CA ASN A 736 -11.67 17.37 32.71
C ASN A 736 -11.37 17.84 34.15
N SER A 737 -12.22 17.54 35.12
CA SER A 737 -12.05 17.99 36.52
C SER A 737 -10.78 17.45 37.20
N ILE A 738 -10.11 16.48 36.59
CA ILE A 738 -8.84 15.93 37.07
C ILE A 738 -7.79 16.12 35.97
N PRO A 739 -6.65 16.77 36.28
CA PRO A 739 -5.55 16.93 35.34
C PRO A 739 -5.10 15.58 34.76
N GLY A 740 -5.02 15.47 33.43
CA GLY A 740 -4.66 14.24 32.72
C GLY A 740 -5.84 13.34 32.29
N LEU A 741 -7.09 13.74 32.53
CA LEU A 741 -8.29 13.04 32.05
C LEU A 741 -8.83 13.54 30.69
N LEU A 742 -7.99 14.22 29.88
CA LEU A 742 -8.43 14.84 28.63
C LEU A 742 -9.08 13.81 27.67
N PRO A 743 -10.31 14.08 27.19
CA PRO A 743 -11.15 13.07 26.55
C PRO A 743 -10.83 12.75 25.09
N SER A 744 -9.89 13.42 24.41
CA SER A 744 -9.68 13.10 22.98
C SER A 744 -8.39 13.50 22.27
N THR A 745 -7.45 14.27 22.83
CA THR A 745 -6.21 14.61 22.08
C THR A 745 -5.01 14.84 23.01
N ALA A 746 -3.85 14.27 22.64
CA ALA A 746 -2.58 14.22 23.36
C ALA A 746 -2.54 13.23 24.56
N PHE A 747 -1.90 12.08 24.32
CA PHE A 747 -1.62 10.97 25.24
C PHE A 747 -1.29 11.42 26.67
N PRO A 748 -2.26 11.44 27.61
CA PRO A 748 -1.94 11.72 29.00
C PRO A 748 -1.34 10.43 29.58
N VAL A 749 -0.01 10.38 29.60
CA VAL A 749 0.76 9.25 30.14
C VAL A 749 0.52 9.05 31.64
N SER A 750 0.07 10.10 32.33
CA SER A 750 -0.03 10.17 33.80
C SER A 750 -0.93 9.14 34.47
N ARG A 751 -1.82 8.46 33.74
CA ARG A 751 -2.79 7.49 34.29
C ARG A 751 -2.63 6.06 33.79
N ARG A 752 -1.63 5.81 32.93
CA ARG A 752 -1.31 4.44 32.50
C ARG A 752 -0.59 3.70 33.62
N LEU A 753 -0.71 2.37 33.66
CA LEU A 753 0.01 1.51 34.62
C LEU A 753 1.50 1.88 34.72
N ASN A 754 2.13 2.16 33.58
CA ASN A 754 3.46 2.73 33.49
C ASN A 754 3.38 4.12 32.82
N PRO A 755 3.55 5.20 33.60
CA PRO A 755 3.51 6.57 33.08
C PRO A 755 4.69 6.97 32.18
N ALA A 756 5.75 6.15 32.09
CA ALA A 756 6.83 6.40 31.15
C ALA A 756 6.51 5.90 29.73
N TRP A 757 5.46 5.08 29.57
CA TRP A 757 5.14 4.39 28.31
C TRP A 757 3.74 4.77 27.80
N GLY A 758 3.60 4.88 26.47
CA GLY A 758 2.32 5.03 25.80
C GLY A 758 1.46 3.75 25.84
N GLN A 759 0.46 3.67 24.96
CA GLN A 759 -0.39 2.49 24.82
C GLN A 759 0.41 1.27 24.32
N ARG A 760 0.15 0.09 24.87
CA ARG A 760 0.74 -1.20 24.47
C ARG A 760 -0.38 -2.18 24.13
N VAL A 761 -0.86 -2.08 22.90
CA VAL A 761 -1.89 -2.97 22.36
C VAL A 761 -1.26 -4.34 22.14
N THR A 762 -1.98 -5.40 22.51
CA THR A 762 -1.61 -6.77 22.17
C THR A 762 -2.69 -7.41 21.32
N ILE A 763 -2.29 -8.21 20.33
CA ILE A 763 -3.19 -9.15 19.68
C ILE A 763 -2.90 -10.52 20.27
N GLU A 764 -3.88 -11.12 20.92
CA GLU A 764 -3.70 -12.36 21.67
C GLU A 764 -4.72 -13.42 21.26
N ALA A 765 -4.31 -14.69 21.28
CA ALA A 765 -5.14 -15.84 20.96
C ALA A 765 -5.73 -16.46 22.24
N SER A 766 -6.55 -15.69 22.96
CA SER A 766 -7.04 -16.06 24.30
C SER A 766 -8.57 -16.11 24.42
N ALA A 767 -9.32 -15.72 23.38
CA ALA A 767 -10.78 -15.69 23.43
C ALA A 767 -11.41 -17.08 23.20
N LEU A 768 -12.63 -17.23 23.69
CA LEU A 768 -13.38 -18.48 23.77
C LEU A 768 -14.80 -18.29 23.21
N ALA A 769 -15.33 -19.32 22.56
CA ALA A 769 -16.74 -19.38 22.19
C ALA A 769 -17.31 -20.79 22.36
N ASN A 770 -18.62 -20.87 22.61
CA ASN A 770 -19.33 -22.11 22.82
C ASN A 770 -20.74 -22.03 22.21
N TYR A 771 -21.02 -22.94 21.28
CA TYR A 771 -22.32 -23.10 20.64
C TYR A 771 -22.96 -24.41 21.07
N ASN A 772 -24.24 -24.36 21.43
CA ASN A 772 -25.05 -25.54 21.72
C ASN A 772 -26.40 -25.39 21.04
N ALA A 773 -26.89 -26.44 20.40
CA ALA A 773 -28.18 -26.46 19.74
C ALA A 773 -28.87 -27.81 19.86
N MET A 774 -30.18 -27.78 20.09
CA MET A 774 -31.08 -28.87 19.80
C MET A 774 -31.74 -28.60 18.44
N TYR A 775 -31.82 -29.58 17.56
CA TYR A 775 -32.58 -29.47 16.33
C TYR A 775 -33.61 -30.59 16.20
N LEU A 776 -34.75 -30.24 15.63
CA LEU A 776 -35.84 -31.13 15.27
C LEU A 776 -36.00 -31.09 13.76
N LYS A 777 -36.03 -32.24 13.13
CA LYS A 777 -36.22 -32.38 11.69
C LYS A 777 -37.37 -33.35 11.41
N LEU A 778 -38.28 -32.94 10.55
CA LEU A 778 -39.40 -33.74 10.09
C LEU A 778 -39.36 -33.77 8.57
N ASP A 779 -39.35 -34.96 7.97
CA ASP A 779 -39.44 -35.15 6.52
C ASP A 779 -40.57 -36.13 6.19
N LYS A 780 -41.47 -35.67 5.33
CA LYS A 780 -42.46 -36.50 4.65
C LYS A 780 -42.00 -36.76 3.21
N ARG A 781 -41.70 -38.01 2.88
CA ARG A 781 -41.42 -38.45 1.51
C ARG A 781 -42.65 -38.24 0.61
N LEU A 782 -42.39 -37.95 -0.67
CA LEU A 782 -43.41 -37.70 -1.69
C LEU A 782 -44.45 -38.82 -1.71
N SER A 783 -45.70 -38.48 -1.42
CA SER A 783 -46.85 -39.40 -1.47
C SER A 783 -48.11 -38.63 -1.79
N SER A 784 -48.90 -39.15 -2.74
CA SER A 784 -50.08 -38.49 -3.32
C SER A 784 -49.78 -37.04 -3.76
N GLY A 785 -48.61 -36.82 -4.37
CA GLY A 785 -48.18 -35.51 -4.90
C GLY A 785 -47.59 -34.54 -3.87
N LEU A 786 -47.59 -34.85 -2.57
CA LEU A 786 -47.08 -33.93 -1.55
C LEU A 786 -45.82 -34.45 -0.84
N SER A 787 -44.78 -33.61 -0.82
CA SER A 787 -43.59 -33.71 0.03
C SER A 787 -43.54 -32.48 0.95
N ILE A 788 -43.25 -32.67 2.22
CA ILE A 788 -43.10 -31.58 3.19
C ILE A 788 -41.96 -31.90 4.13
N GLY A 789 -41.14 -30.91 4.45
CA GLY A 789 -40.14 -31.05 5.50
C GLY A 789 -39.99 -29.76 6.29
N GLY A 790 -39.39 -29.90 7.46
CA GLY A 790 -39.18 -28.79 8.37
C GLY A 790 -38.02 -29.06 9.31
N ASN A 791 -37.20 -28.04 9.52
CA ASN A 791 -36.07 -28.02 10.46
C ASN A 791 -36.27 -26.89 11.46
N TYR A 792 -36.34 -27.23 12.74
CA TYR A 792 -36.35 -26.26 13.84
C TYR A 792 -35.10 -26.41 14.67
N THR A 793 -34.34 -25.34 14.84
CA THR A 793 -33.15 -25.28 15.68
C THR A 793 -33.41 -24.35 16.86
N TRP A 794 -33.17 -24.86 18.07
CA TRP A 794 -33.09 -24.10 19.30
C TRP A 794 -31.64 -24.05 19.78
N SER A 795 -31.01 -22.88 19.78
CA SER A 795 -29.58 -22.74 20.06
C SER A 795 -29.21 -21.67 21.08
N ALA A 796 -27.97 -21.76 21.56
CA ALA A 796 -27.28 -20.73 22.30
C ALA A 796 -25.81 -20.68 21.88
N ASN A 797 -25.39 -19.56 21.31
CA ASN A 797 -23.99 -19.21 21.05
C ASN A 797 -23.51 -18.19 22.08
N LEU A 798 -22.47 -18.56 22.84
CA LEU A 798 -21.83 -17.72 23.84
C LEU A 798 -20.37 -17.49 23.47
N SER A 799 -19.87 -16.28 23.72
CA SER A 799 -18.45 -15.96 23.53
C SER A 799 -18.05 -14.82 24.47
N ASP A 800 -16.75 -14.65 24.70
CA ASP A 800 -16.18 -13.46 25.35
C ASP A 800 -15.47 -12.51 24.36
N ASN A 801 -15.49 -12.84 23.07
CA ASN A 801 -15.16 -11.94 21.98
C ASN A 801 -15.90 -12.35 20.71
N ASP A 802 -16.30 -11.40 19.87
CA ASP A 802 -16.89 -11.69 18.54
C ASP A 802 -16.06 -11.10 17.40
N GLU A 803 -15.34 -10.00 17.65
CA GLU A 803 -14.60 -9.27 16.62
C GLU A 803 -13.47 -8.47 17.25
N SER A 804 -12.27 -8.53 16.65
CA SER A 804 -11.06 -7.89 17.19
C SER A 804 -10.24 -7.11 16.15
N LEU A 805 -10.54 -7.25 14.86
CA LEU A 805 -9.77 -6.69 13.75
C LEU A 805 -10.46 -5.51 13.04
N GLY A 806 -11.68 -5.16 13.43
CA GLY A 806 -12.36 -3.95 12.99
C GLY A 806 -13.35 -4.16 11.83
N VAL A 807 -13.91 -5.36 11.67
CA VAL A 807 -14.93 -5.61 10.64
C VAL A 807 -16.17 -4.74 10.90
N ALA A 808 -16.46 -3.80 10.00
CA ALA A 808 -17.47 -2.75 10.18
C ALA A 808 -18.88 -3.31 10.49
N ASP A 809 -19.29 -4.38 9.81
CA ASP A 809 -20.63 -4.98 9.97
C ASP A 809 -20.84 -5.63 11.35
N ILE A 810 -19.76 -6.04 12.02
CA ILE A 810 -19.82 -6.70 13.34
C ILE A 810 -19.61 -5.68 14.46
N THR A 811 -18.67 -4.75 14.27
CA THR A 811 -18.32 -3.71 15.25
C THR A 811 -19.45 -2.71 15.52
N ASN A 812 -20.42 -2.58 14.61
CA ASN A 812 -21.65 -1.83 14.87
C ASN A 812 -22.55 -2.50 15.91
N SER A 813 -22.56 -3.83 15.99
CA SER A 813 -23.41 -4.61 16.91
C SER A 813 -22.69 -5.05 18.20
N SER A 814 -21.39 -5.36 18.14
CA SER A 814 -20.59 -5.90 19.26
C SER A 814 -19.35 -5.02 19.50
N PRO A 815 -18.89 -4.83 20.76
CA PRO A 815 -17.67 -4.09 21.06
C PRO A 815 -16.41 -4.84 20.59
N GLN A 816 -15.42 -4.09 20.08
CA GLN A 816 -14.13 -4.61 19.60
C GLN A 816 -13.12 -4.84 20.73
N VAL A 817 -13.26 -4.10 21.83
CA VAL A 817 -12.38 -4.20 23.00
C VAL A 817 -13.15 -4.68 24.22
N PRO A 818 -12.50 -5.46 25.11
CA PRO A 818 -13.06 -5.81 26.40
C PRO A 818 -13.41 -4.56 27.22
N GLN A 819 -14.43 -4.66 28.07
CA GLN A 819 -14.77 -3.55 28.96
C GLN A 819 -13.78 -3.39 30.11
N ASP A 820 -13.24 -4.52 30.58
CA ASP A 820 -12.20 -4.57 31.61
C ASP A 820 -11.05 -5.46 31.13
N TYR A 821 -9.90 -4.85 30.80
CA TYR A 821 -8.69 -5.55 30.36
C TYR A 821 -8.08 -6.46 31.44
N PHE A 822 -8.50 -6.34 32.70
CA PHE A 822 -8.04 -7.18 33.79
C PHE A 822 -8.99 -8.36 34.08
N ASN A 823 -10.17 -8.42 33.46
CA ASN A 823 -11.13 -9.50 33.69
C ASN A 823 -12.06 -9.73 32.49
N TYR A 824 -11.61 -10.55 31.54
CA TYR A 824 -12.36 -10.93 30.34
C TYR A 824 -13.64 -11.73 30.61
N ARG A 825 -13.81 -12.32 31.79
CA ARG A 825 -15.06 -13.06 32.11
C ARG A 825 -16.29 -12.15 32.07
N ASN A 826 -16.12 -10.85 32.28
CA ASN A 826 -17.18 -9.84 32.18
C ASN A 826 -17.71 -9.65 30.75
N ASP A 827 -16.99 -10.16 29.75
CA ASP A 827 -17.37 -10.13 28.34
C ASP A 827 -18.05 -11.42 27.85
N TRP A 828 -18.08 -12.47 28.69
CA TRP A 828 -18.76 -13.72 28.38
C TRP A 828 -20.27 -13.51 28.29
N SER A 829 -20.81 -13.54 27.07
CA SER A 829 -22.21 -13.28 26.78
C SER A 829 -22.65 -13.92 25.46
N ARG A 830 -23.87 -13.63 25.02
CA ARG A 830 -24.38 -14.02 23.69
C ARG A 830 -23.44 -13.51 22.61
N SER A 831 -23.07 -14.37 21.68
CA SER A 831 -22.36 -13.94 20.48
C SER A 831 -23.30 -13.16 19.56
N VAL A 832 -22.77 -12.19 18.80
CA VAL A 832 -23.49 -11.53 17.70
C VAL A 832 -24.06 -12.53 16.67
N PHE A 833 -23.46 -13.72 16.56
CA PHE A 833 -23.91 -14.80 15.68
C PHE A 833 -25.00 -15.67 16.30
N ASP A 834 -25.43 -15.43 17.53
CA ASP A 834 -26.46 -16.23 18.19
C ASP A 834 -27.83 -16.03 17.55
N ARG A 835 -28.46 -17.14 17.11
CA ARG A 835 -29.81 -17.18 16.55
C ARG A 835 -30.64 -18.24 17.29
N PRO A 836 -31.20 -17.92 18.48
CA PRO A 836 -31.78 -18.91 19.36
C PRO A 836 -32.87 -19.77 18.77
N HIS A 837 -33.72 -19.20 17.90
CA HIS A 837 -34.77 -19.94 17.22
C HIS A 837 -34.61 -19.76 15.72
N ARG A 838 -34.53 -20.87 14.99
CA ARG A 838 -34.57 -20.89 13.53
C ARG A 838 -35.49 -22.00 13.05
N LEU A 839 -36.51 -21.65 12.27
CA LEU A 839 -37.43 -22.59 11.62
C LEU A 839 -37.29 -22.42 10.10
N VAL A 840 -37.01 -23.52 9.41
CA VAL A 840 -37.05 -23.60 7.95
C VAL A 840 -38.07 -24.67 7.59
N ALA A 841 -39.19 -24.29 6.98
CA ALA A 841 -40.19 -25.21 6.45
C ALA A 841 -40.16 -25.18 4.93
N TYR A 842 -40.24 -26.34 4.29
CA TYR A 842 -40.26 -26.46 2.83
C TYR A 842 -41.30 -27.49 2.40
N TRP A 843 -41.94 -27.25 1.25
CA TRP A 843 -42.93 -28.16 0.70
C TRP A 843 -42.88 -28.16 -0.82
N THR A 844 -43.19 -29.31 -1.38
CA THR A 844 -43.37 -29.53 -2.81
C THR A 844 -44.69 -30.24 -3.01
N TYR A 845 -45.56 -29.64 -3.80
CA TYR A 845 -46.82 -30.21 -4.22
C TYR A 845 -46.86 -30.36 -5.74
N GLU A 846 -46.73 -31.61 -6.20
CA GLU A 846 -47.00 -32.04 -7.56
C GLU A 846 -48.49 -32.31 -7.70
N MET A 847 -49.15 -31.53 -8.55
CA MET A 847 -50.60 -31.59 -8.70
C MET A 847 -51.02 -32.97 -9.26
N PRO A 848 -51.83 -33.75 -8.54
CA PRO A 848 -52.28 -35.05 -9.03
C PRO A 848 -53.22 -34.88 -10.24
N HIS A 849 -53.23 -35.87 -11.11
CA HIS A 849 -54.07 -35.86 -12.30
C HIS A 849 -55.53 -36.12 -11.92
N PHE A 850 -56.37 -35.09 -11.87
CA PHE A 850 -57.82 -35.21 -11.64
C PHE A 850 -58.59 -34.68 -12.86
N LEU A 851 -58.79 -35.57 -13.83
CA LEU A 851 -59.71 -35.34 -14.94
C LEU A 851 -60.78 -36.42 -14.84
N GLY A 852 -61.88 -36.12 -14.15
CA GLY A 852 -63.07 -36.96 -14.12
C GLY A 852 -63.78 -36.95 -15.48
N LYS A 853 -65.05 -36.53 -15.53
CA LYS A 853 -65.86 -36.46 -16.77
C LYS A 853 -65.38 -35.46 -17.85
N TRP A 854 -64.25 -34.80 -17.64
CA TRP A 854 -63.69 -33.74 -18.51
C TRP A 854 -62.34 -34.15 -19.14
N ASP A 855 -62.02 -35.45 -19.17
CA ASP A 855 -60.75 -35.97 -19.68
C ASP A 855 -60.68 -35.95 -21.23
N ASN A 856 -60.05 -34.91 -21.79
CA ASN A 856 -59.76 -34.78 -23.22
C ASN A 856 -58.30 -34.30 -23.41
N GLY A 857 -57.78 -34.34 -24.65
CA GLY A 857 -56.38 -34.01 -24.93
C GLY A 857 -55.96 -32.59 -24.48
N PHE A 858 -56.87 -31.62 -24.59
CA PHE A 858 -56.64 -30.24 -24.15
C PHE A 858 -56.61 -30.13 -22.62
N SER A 859 -57.56 -30.77 -21.93
CA SER A 859 -57.60 -30.73 -20.46
C SER A 859 -56.42 -31.47 -19.83
N ARG A 860 -55.89 -32.53 -20.46
CA ARG A 860 -54.63 -33.17 -20.06
C ARG A 860 -53.42 -32.25 -20.19
N ALA A 861 -53.31 -31.53 -21.31
CA ALA A 861 -52.19 -30.60 -21.55
C ALA A 861 -52.20 -29.43 -20.55
N VAL A 862 -53.38 -28.91 -20.20
CA VAL A 862 -53.52 -27.79 -19.25
C VAL A 862 -53.37 -28.24 -17.79
N ALA A 863 -53.93 -29.39 -17.40
CA ALA A 863 -53.98 -29.80 -15.99
C ALA A 863 -52.74 -30.59 -15.50
N LYS A 864 -51.99 -31.27 -16.37
CA LYS A 864 -50.85 -32.14 -15.97
C LYS A 864 -49.55 -31.35 -15.78
N GLY A 865 -48.69 -31.72 -14.82
CA GLY A 865 -47.32 -31.20 -14.75
C GLY A 865 -47.18 -29.85 -14.02
N TRP A 866 -48.19 -29.46 -13.24
CA TRP A 866 -48.06 -28.34 -12.29
C TRP A 866 -47.35 -28.81 -11.01
N GLN A 867 -46.36 -28.03 -10.57
CA GLN A 867 -45.65 -28.22 -9.32
C GLN A 867 -45.56 -26.88 -8.59
N PHE A 868 -45.90 -26.90 -7.30
CA PHE A 868 -45.83 -25.76 -6.40
C PHE A 868 -44.78 -26.07 -5.34
N ASN A 869 -43.71 -25.28 -5.30
CA ASN A 869 -42.73 -25.35 -4.22
C ASN A 869 -42.85 -24.12 -3.34
N GLY A 870 -42.59 -24.29 -2.05
CA GLY A 870 -42.49 -23.18 -1.13
C GLY A 870 -41.49 -23.45 -0.03
N GLN A 871 -40.88 -22.37 0.47
CA GLN A 871 -40.01 -22.35 1.62
C GLN A 871 -40.36 -21.16 2.50
N ALA A 872 -40.37 -21.38 3.81
CA ALA A 872 -40.58 -20.36 4.81
C ALA A 872 -39.44 -20.40 5.85
N ASP A 873 -38.75 -19.28 5.99
CA ASP A 873 -37.64 -19.11 6.92
C ASP A 873 -38.04 -18.13 8.03
N PHE A 874 -37.92 -18.55 9.27
CA PHE A 874 -38.12 -17.71 10.45
C PHE A 874 -36.90 -17.81 11.34
N GLN A 875 -36.33 -16.68 11.75
CA GLN A 875 -35.20 -16.69 12.68
C GLN A 875 -35.30 -15.53 13.69
N SER A 876 -34.78 -15.77 14.89
CA SER A 876 -34.57 -14.73 15.90
C SER A 876 -33.63 -13.63 15.39
N GLY A 877 -33.79 -12.41 15.91
CA GLY A 877 -32.95 -11.28 15.55
C GLY A 877 -31.54 -11.35 16.12
N GLN A 878 -30.66 -10.55 15.52
CA GLN A 878 -29.25 -10.43 15.90
C GLN A 878 -29.10 -9.75 17.27
N PRO A 879 -28.27 -10.30 18.17
CA PRO A 879 -27.86 -9.59 19.38
C PRO A 879 -27.05 -8.33 19.08
N PHE A 880 -27.19 -7.30 19.92
CA PHE A 880 -26.39 -6.07 19.84
C PHE A 880 -26.16 -5.44 21.22
N THR A 881 -25.17 -4.54 21.29
CA THR A 881 -24.71 -3.84 22.49
C THR A 881 -24.98 -2.34 22.40
N ILE A 882 -25.64 -1.77 23.41
CA ILE A 882 -25.75 -0.30 23.53
C ILE A 882 -24.46 0.26 24.13
N ARG A 883 -23.92 1.33 23.55
CA ARG A 883 -22.67 1.99 23.97
C ARG A 883 -22.89 3.47 24.24
N THR A 884 -22.05 4.06 25.09
CA THR A 884 -22.16 5.45 25.54
C THR A 884 -21.60 6.47 24.56
N GLY A 885 -20.88 6.03 23.52
CA GLY A 885 -20.21 6.92 22.56
C GLY A 885 -18.94 7.60 23.07
N VAL A 886 -18.57 7.40 24.35
CA VAL A 886 -17.40 8.00 25.00
C VAL A 886 -16.66 6.97 25.86
N ASP A 887 -15.41 7.26 26.23
CA ASP A 887 -14.63 6.48 27.20
C ASP A 887 -15.11 6.78 28.64
N THR A 888 -16.25 6.20 29.03
CA THR A 888 -16.73 6.31 30.41
C THR A 888 -15.83 5.58 31.40
N GLY A 889 -15.09 4.56 30.92
CA GLY A 889 -14.14 3.75 31.70
C GLY A 889 -12.89 4.48 32.14
N GLY A 890 -12.54 5.55 31.42
CA GLY A 890 -11.25 6.18 31.53
C GLY A 890 -10.14 5.17 31.25
N THR A 891 -10.22 4.38 30.17
CA THR A 891 -9.17 3.44 29.76
C THR A 891 -8.14 4.05 28.81
N GLY A 892 -8.44 5.22 28.26
CA GLY A 892 -7.55 5.92 27.32
C GLY A 892 -7.55 5.28 25.94
N THR A 893 -8.70 4.73 25.55
CA THR A 893 -8.95 4.14 24.23
C THR A 893 -10.00 4.97 23.50
N ALA A 894 -9.97 4.96 22.16
CA ALA A 894 -10.98 5.64 21.34
C ALA A 894 -12.30 4.84 21.24
N ALA A 895 -12.35 3.63 21.80
CA ALA A 895 -13.52 2.76 21.70
C ALA A 895 -14.60 3.19 22.72
N PRO A 896 -15.87 3.26 22.33
CA PRO A 896 -16.96 3.63 23.24
C PRO A 896 -17.28 2.50 24.22
N HIS A 897 -17.47 2.84 25.48
CA HIS A 897 -17.75 1.89 26.56
C HIS A 897 -19.24 1.56 26.71
N ARG A 898 -19.55 0.48 27.42
CA ARG A 898 -20.94 0.09 27.77
C ARG A 898 -21.46 0.90 28.99
N PRO A 899 -22.75 1.29 29.01
CA PRO A 899 -23.41 1.94 30.15
C PRO A 899 -23.72 0.95 31.29
N ASN A 900 -24.38 1.40 32.35
CA ASN A 900 -24.94 0.53 33.38
C ASN A 900 -26.32 -0.01 32.98
N TYR A 901 -26.58 -1.28 33.25
CA TYR A 901 -27.89 -1.91 33.09
C TYR A 901 -28.81 -1.59 34.27
N ASN A 902 -30.02 -1.12 33.98
CA ASN A 902 -31.06 -0.87 34.97
C ASN A 902 -32.27 -1.78 34.69
N PRO A 903 -32.46 -2.88 35.45
CA PRO A 903 -33.55 -3.82 35.21
C PRO A 903 -34.93 -3.22 35.45
N ASN A 904 -35.04 -2.12 36.19
CA ASN A 904 -36.30 -1.42 36.47
C ASN A 904 -36.52 -0.24 35.50
N GLY A 905 -35.64 -0.07 34.52
CA GLY A 905 -35.67 1.05 33.61
C GLY A 905 -36.72 0.92 32.52
N THR A 906 -37.12 2.07 31.96
CA THR A 906 -38.14 2.15 30.93
C THR A 906 -37.54 2.13 29.52
N ILE A 907 -38.31 1.57 28.59
CA ILE A 907 -38.10 1.72 27.15
C ILE A 907 -39.32 2.44 26.59
N THR A 908 -39.10 3.51 25.83
CA THR A 908 -40.16 4.22 25.12
C THR A 908 -40.10 3.85 23.64
N LEU A 909 -41.26 3.62 23.04
CA LEU A 909 -41.38 3.49 21.60
C LEU A 909 -40.80 4.73 20.92
N ASP A 910 -40.13 4.55 19.78
CA ASP A 910 -39.70 5.68 18.97
C ASP A 910 -40.90 6.58 18.64
N PRO A 911 -40.87 7.86 19.06
CA PRO A 911 -42.00 8.78 18.89
C PRO A 911 -42.29 9.12 17.42
N VAL A 912 -41.36 8.85 16.50
CA VAL A 912 -41.53 9.12 15.06
C VAL A 912 -42.17 7.94 14.35
N THR A 913 -41.81 6.71 14.71
CA THR A 913 -42.24 5.50 13.98
C THR A 913 -43.30 4.67 14.72
N GLY A 914 -43.52 4.91 16.02
CA GLY A 914 -44.53 4.24 16.84
C GLY A 914 -44.36 2.72 16.92
N ASN A 915 -43.18 2.20 16.61
CA ASN A 915 -42.95 0.78 16.37
C ASN A 915 -41.98 0.19 17.40
N TYR A 916 -42.30 -0.97 17.98
CA TYR A 916 -41.40 -1.69 18.90
C TYR A 916 -40.06 -2.12 18.29
N ARG A 917 -39.89 -1.96 16.96
CA ARG A 917 -38.64 -2.23 16.24
C ARG A 917 -37.59 -1.12 16.37
N THR A 918 -37.98 0.06 16.86
CA THR A 918 -37.12 1.22 17.13
C THR A 918 -37.53 1.78 18.49
N PHE A 919 -36.58 1.96 19.39
CA PHE A 919 -36.89 2.40 20.74
C PHE A 919 -35.91 3.44 21.23
N THR A 920 -36.42 4.35 22.06
CA THR A 920 -35.64 5.35 22.77
C THR A 920 -35.65 5.00 24.24
N THR A 921 -34.49 5.06 24.90
CA THR A 921 -34.37 4.84 26.35
C THR A 921 -33.73 6.07 26.98
N PRO A 922 -34.33 6.66 28.03
CA PRO A 922 -33.68 7.73 28.79
C PRO A 922 -32.36 7.23 29.39
N ILE A 923 -31.30 8.02 29.30
CA ILE A 923 -30.00 7.68 29.88
C ILE A 923 -29.76 8.34 31.26
N ASN A 924 -30.68 9.22 31.69
CA ASN A 924 -30.64 10.03 32.92
C ASN A 924 -31.06 9.27 34.20
N GLY A 925 -30.91 7.95 34.22
CA GLY A 925 -31.19 7.12 35.41
C GLY A 925 -32.54 6.40 35.41
N THR A 926 -33.47 6.72 34.51
CA THR A 926 -34.82 6.11 34.47
C THR A 926 -35.05 5.12 33.33
N GLY A 927 -34.16 5.06 32.33
CA GLY A 927 -34.23 4.09 31.24
C GLY A 927 -33.51 2.77 31.55
N ILE A 928 -33.68 1.80 30.65
CA ILE A 928 -33.13 0.43 30.80
C ILE A 928 -31.60 0.38 30.77
N VAL A 929 -30.97 1.43 30.25
CA VAL A 929 -29.54 1.71 30.36
C VAL A 929 -29.35 3.09 30.96
N THR A 930 -28.35 3.22 31.84
CA THR A 930 -28.08 4.45 32.57
C THR A 930 -26.60 4.80 32.50
N THR A 931 -26.29 6.08 32.44
CA THR A 931 -24.92 6.59 32.53
C THR A 931 -24.92 7.97 33.18
N PHE A 932 -23.77 8.42 33.66
CA PHE A 932 -23.63 9.79 34.16
C PHE A 932 -23.62 10.76 32.99
N LEU A 933 -24.21 11.94 33.16
CA LEU A 933 -24.35 12.95 32.12
C LEU A 933 -23.60 14.24 32.51
N THR A 934 -23.13 14.95 31.50
CA THR A 934 -22.69 16.34 31.61
C THR A 934 -23.88 17.26 31.90
N ALA A 935 -23.63 18.51 32.30
CA ALA A 935 -24.69 19.52 32.45
C ALA A 935 -25.50 19.75 31.15
N GLY A 936 -24.91 19.49 29.98
CA GLY A 936 -25.56 19.55 28.67
C GLY A 936 -26.32 18.28 28.27
N GLY A 937 -26.42 17.28 29.15
CA GLY A 937 -27.18 16.04 28.89
C GLY A 937 -26.45 14.97 28.06
N ALA A 938 -25.21 15.21 27.64
CA ALA A 938 -24.39 14.21 26.93
C ALA A 938 -23.72 13.22 27.91
N PRO A 939 -23.47 11.96 27.51
CA PRO A 939 -22.72 10.98 28.31
C PRO A 939 -21.37 11.52 28.83
N LEU A 940 -21.12 11.33 30.13
CA LEU A 940 -19.95 11.86 30.83
C LEU A 940 -18.78 10.86 30.74
N ALA A 941 -17.72 11.22 30.03
CA ALA A 941 -16.47 10.46 30.02
C ALA A 941 -15.84 10.37 31.43
N ASN A 942 -14.99 9.38 31.67
CA ASN A 942 -14.28 9.18 32.93
C ASN A 942 -15.17 9.08 34.19
N SER A 943 -16.37 8.50 34.06
CA SER A 943 -17.38 8.49 35.11
C SER A 943 -17.67 7.12 35.72
N LEU A 944 -17.23 6.04 35.06
CA LEU A 944 -17.49 4.65 35.44
C LEU A 944 -16.15 3.91 35.55
N PRO A 945 -15.58 3.75 36.76
CA PRO A 945 -14.31 3.03 36.92
C PRO A 945 -14.49 1.58 36.43
N ARG A 946 -13.57 1.11 35.59
CA ARG A 946 -13.65 -0.19 34.88
C ARG A 946 -14.83 -0.34 33.91
N GLY A 947 -15.50 0.76 33.57
CA GLY A 947 -16.65 0.80 32.67
C GLY A 947 -17.98 0.43 33.35
N GLY A 948 -19.09 0.59 32.62
CA GLY A 948 -20.41 0.16 33.07
C GLY A 948 -20.62 -1.36 33.06
N ASN A 949 -21.69 -1.80 33.73
CA ASN A 949 -21.99 -3.21 33.98
C ASN A 949 -22.96 -3.87 32.97
N LEU A 950 -23.38 -3.19 31.91
CA LEU A 950 -24.20 -3.80 30.87
C LEU A 950 -23.44 -4.95 30.19
N GLY A 951 -24.06 -6.13 30.11
CA GLY A 951 -23.50 -7.27 29.41
C GLY A 951 -23.27 -6.99 27.92
N ARG A 952 -22.34 -7.73 27.31
CA ARG A 952 -22.14 -7.65 25.86
C ARG A 952 -23.35 -8.26 25.18
N ASN A 953 -23.82 -7.71 24.07
CA ASN A 953 -24.90 -8.27 23.25
C ASN A 953 -26.19 -8.60 24.03
N THR A 954 -26.56 -7.76 25.01
CA THR A 954 -27.74 -7.97 25.86
C THR A 954 -29.06 -7.79 25.12
N PHE A 955 -29.11 -6.93 24.10
CA PHE A 955 -30.34 -6.62 23.38
C PHE A 955 -30.42 -7.40 22.06
N ARG A 956 -31.62 -7.55 21.49
CA ARG A 956 -31.83 -8.24 20.21
C ARG A 956 -32.66 -7.38 19.26
N GLY A 957 -32.25 -7.40 18.00
CA GLY A 957 -32.97 -6.73 16.91
C GLY A 957 -34.21 -7.49 16.45
N PRO A 958 -34.88 -6.97 15.40
CA PRO A 958 -36.00 -7.64 14.77
C PRO A 958 -35.63 -9.03 14.23
N GLY A 959 -36.56 -9.98 14.33
CA GLY A 959 -36.42 -11.29 13.69
C GLY A 959 -36.56 -11.21 12.17
N PHE A 960 -36.06 -12.22 11.48
CA PHE A 960 -36.14 -12.32 10.01
C PHE A 960 -37.20 -13.34 9.61
N ARG A 961 -37.98 -12.99 8.58
CA ARG A 961 -39.08 -13.77 8.05
C ARG A 961 -39.07 -13.68 6.53
N ASN A 962 -38.92 -14.82 5.87
CA ASN A 962 -38.89 -14.89 4.42
C ASN A 962 -39.79 -16.01 3.91
N TRP A 963 -40.45 -15.76 2.78
CA TRP A 963 -41.28 -16.72 2.08
C TRP A 963 -40.86 -16.76 0.62
N SER A 964 -40.34 -17.89 0.18
CA SER A 964 -39.97 -18.10 -1.22
C SER A 964 -40.95 -19.08 -1.83
N LEU A 965 -41.58 -18.71 -2.95
CA LEU A 965 -42.54 -19.55 -3.66
C LEU A 965 -42.08 -19.78 -5.10
N THR A 966 -42.21 -21.00 -5.59
CA THR A 966 -41.94 -21.34 -6.98
C THR A 966 -43.15 -22.01 -7.60
N LEU A 967 -43.59 -21.48 -8.73
CA LEU A 967 -44.61 -22.10 -9.57
C LEU A 967 -43.95 -22.67 -10.83
N LEU A 968 -44.12 -23.97 -11.03
CA LEU A 968 -43.54 -24.70 -12.15
C LEU A 968 -44.65 -25.38 -12.95
N LYS A 969 -44.56 -25.29 -14.26
CA LYS A 969 -45.40 -26.02 -15.21
C LYS A 969 -44.51 -26.73 -16.23
N GLN A 970 -44.65 -28.04 -16.32
CA GLN A 970 -44.01 -28.86 -17.34
C GLN A 970 -45.03 -29.27 -18.40
N PHE A 971 -44.67 -29.05 -19.66
CA PHE A 971 -45.38 -29.53 -20.85
C PHE A 971 -44.57 -30.66 -21.48
N ASP A 972 -45.17 -31.85 -21.52
CA ASP A 972 -44.61 -32.96 -22.30
C ASP A 972 -45.07 -32.76 -23.76
N ILE A 973 -44.20 -32.23 -24.64
CA ILE A 973 -44.54 -31.91 -26.04
C ILE A 973 -44.47 -33.17 -26.91
N THR A 974 -43.43 -33.99 -26.71
CA THR A 974 -43.30 -35.34 -27.30
C THR A 974 -42.60 -36.27 -26.31
N GLU A 975 -42.40 -37.54 -26.64
CA GLU A 975 -41.60 -38.48 -25.83
C GLU A 975 -40.14 -38.03 -25.64
N ARG A 976 -39.63 -37.14 -26.53
CA ARG A 976 -38.25 -36.63 -26.49
C ARG A 976 -38.14 -35.17 -26.04
N TRP A 977 -39.20 -34.37 -26.17
CA TRP A 977 -39.17 -32.93 -25.92
C TRP A 977 -40.11 -32.53 -24.79
N LYS A 978 -39.55 -31.88 -23.76
CA LYS A 978 -40.26 -31.31 -22.61
C LYS A 978 -39.95 -29.82 -22.52
N LEU A 979 -40.97 -29.00 -22.29
CA LEU A 979 -40.85 -27.56 -22.05
C LEU A 979 -41.26 -27.24 -20.62
N GLN A 980 -40.43 -26.51 -19.88
CA GLN A 980 -40.70 -26.13 -18.51
C GLN A 980 -40.78 -24.60 -18.40
N ILE A 981 -41.84 -24.11 -17.76
CA ILE A 981 -41.99 -22.71 -17.35
C ILE A 981 -41.88 -22.66 -15.83
N ARG A 982 -40.96 -21.84 -15.32
CA ARG A 982 -40.70 -21.67 -13.89
C ARG A 982 -40.77 -20.19 -13.51
N ASN A 983 -41.51 -19.88 -12.45
CA ASN A 983 -41.60 -18.56 -11.86
C ASN A 983 -41.18 -18.63 -10.40
N ASP A 984 -40.10 -17.96 -10.03
CA ASP A 984 -39.58 -17.89 -8.67
C ASP A 984 -39.89 -16.53 -8.04
N PHE A 985 -40.53 -16.54 -6.88
CA PHE A 985 -40.88 -15.35 -6.10
C PHE A 985 -40.12 -15.39 -4.77
N ILE A 986 -38.98 -14.68 -4.72
CA ILE A 986 -38.20 -14.52 -3.48
C ILE A 986 -38.88 -13.44 -2.63
N ASN A 987 -39.12 -13.74 -1.35
CA ASN A 987 -39.93 -12.88 -0.47
C ASN A 987 -41.30 -12.56 -1.09
N ALA A 988 -42.05 -13.60 -1.46
CA ALA A 988 -43.28 -13.52 -2.24
C ALA A 988 -44.36 -12.58 -1.64
N PHE A 989 -44.33 -12.36 -0.32
CA PHE A 989 -45.24 -11.45 0.39
C PHE A 989 -44.66 -10.05 0.64
N ASN A 990 -43.48 -9.74 0.08
CA ASN A 990 -42.76 -8.50 0.25
C ASN A 990 -42.60 -8.08 1.73
N HIS A 991 -42.28 -9.04 2.60
CA HIS A 991 -42.06 -8.77 4.01
C HIS A 991 -40.74 -8.02 4.20
N ARG A 992 -40.76 -6.86 4.86
CA ARG A 992 -39.54 -6.10 5.15
C ARG A 992 -38.71 -6.81 6.21
N ASN A 993 -37.50 -7.22 5.84
CA ASN A 993 -36.48 -7.75 6.73
C ASN A 993 -35.44 -6.66 7.01
N PHE A 994 -35.28 -6.28 8.28
CA PHE A 994 -34.33 -5.23 8.70
C PHE A 994 -33.04 -5.88 9.19
N GLY A 995 -31.89 -5.34 8.77
CA GLY A 995 -30.61 -5.57 9.41
C GLY A 995 -30.50 -4.72 10.69
N ASN A 996 -29.60 -5.11 11.59
CA ASN A 996 -29.21 -4.29 12.74
C ASN A 996 -27.99 -3.44 12.41
#